data_AF-A0A3P8WPC7-F1
#
_entry.id   AF-A0A3P8WPC7-F1
#
_cell.length_a   1.000
_cell.length_b   1.000
_cell.length_c   1.000
_cell.angle_alpha   90.00
_cell.angle_beta   90.00
_cell.angle_gamma   90.00
#
_symmetry.space_group_name_H-M   'P 1'
#
loop_
_entity.id
_entity.type
_entity.pdbx_description
1 polymer ?
#
loop_
_entity_poly.entity_id
_entity_poly.type
_entity_poly.pdbx_seq_one_letter_code
_entity_poly.pdbx_strand_id
1 'polypeptide(L)'
;MDMLPKNGSGGLRRVRRNDPRERIKPRQQQKFRNTLRHWLINTQTNDSAEENGESENDGDITDDGAGQSSSAQVLDSHSEDQAAESDMDEETQLLMPQELEGDISMSQASTDMANGEAVQNHNHDGLDKGDVSPATSVGLVKHKTKITDFFSGISSSHPAVKRARVEQFPEKQDDDNDIIAEVSWLGTPITELKRMPECGGWLCPLRDVPDQHTVMIMTDSLGNGRVPVPDPAQFCDTWDDVHVKMPCSSSNLFPVEDENKSRWELIKETLNKDITNPLELKKAILKYSPAHAKKWDFTAFHLYCTKVLAHDAAEHLFDSLLPDMVQLALRASELCTKPIPLLKRDMSHSITMSQEQVACLLTNAFFCTFPRRSSRRTEYSNYPDINFVKLFEGSASRKIEKLKTLMCYFKHVTEQRPSGLVTFTRKTLDIPIHWKRSKTLLTRLHITFEGTIEADGYGMLQVDFANAFVGGGVTSSGLVQEEIRFLINPELIVSRLFTEALGHQECLIITGTEQFSKYKGYDGTFQWGGSHQDTTPRDDWQRRCTEIVAIDALRFRNFLEQFKPENINRELDKAYCGFARPEGQNTNLAAVATGNWGCGVFGGDTRLKALIQMLAAAEAGRDVAYFTFGDKKLMTDVHNMHSFLTQRNICVGEKVTILLEYFTSVCKRCVSRQPDVSLYSFIYQQVDPSLASYDFNTHSARQRVPKDSC
;
A
#
# COMPACT_ATOMS: atom_id res chain seq x y z
N MET A 1 -17.27 -57.74 22.00
CA MET A 1 -17.04 -58.50 23.25
C MET A 1 -15.96 -57.76 24.00
N ASP A 2 -16.27 -56.79 24.85
CA ASP A 2 -16.97 -56.85 26.14
C ASP A 2 -15.98 -56.75 27.30
N MET A 3 -16.32 -55.82 28.20
CA MET A 3 -16.04 -55.82 29.64
C MET A 3 -14.69 -55.27 30.14
N LEU A 4 -14.76 -54.01 30.61
CA LEU A 4 -14.26 -53.59 31.93
C LEU A 4 -14.70 -54.59 33.03
N PRO A 5 -13.97 -54.77 34.15
CA PRO A 5 -14.24 -53.91 35.31
C PRO A 5 -13.14 -53.69 36.38
N LYS A 6 -13.24 -52.49 37.01
CA LYS A 6 -13.26 -52.17 38.46
C LYS A 6 -12.02 -52.36 39.37
N ASN A 7 -11.58 -51.20 39.88
CA ASN A 7 -11.44 -50.77 41.28
C ASN A 7 -11.10 -51.81 42.38
N GLY A 8 -10.01 -51.50 43.10
CA GLY A 8 -9.76 -51.94 44.46
C GLY A 8 -8.94 -50.90 45.23
N SER A 9 -9.61 -50.17 46.12
CA SER A 9 -9.05 -49.19 47.06
C SER A 9 -8.63 -49.83 48.39
N GLY A 10 -7.50 -49.41 48.93
CA GLY A 10 -7.06 -49.62 50.32
C GLY A 10 -5.56 -49.32 50.40
N GLY A 11 -4.99 -48.60 51.35
CA GLY A 11 -5.42 -48.09 52.65
C GLY A 11 -4.12 -47.70 53.37
N LEU A 12 -4.08 -46.48 53.91
CA LEU A 12 -2.97 -45.78 54.55
C LEU A 12 -2.14 -46.57 55.59
N ARG A 13 -0.81 -46.31 55.66
CA ARG A 13 -0.13 -45.85 56.90
C ARG A 13 1.28 -45.27 56.67
N ARG A 14 1.47 -44.09 57.28
CA ARG A 14 2.66 -43.21 57.42
C ARG A 14 3.77 -43.81 58.29
N VAL A 15 5.03 -43.39 58.06
CA VAL A 15 5.99 -42.76 59.02
C VAL A 15 7.04 -41.94 58.22
N ARG A 16 6.94 -40.59 58.13
CA ARG A 16 7.71 -39.51 58.82
C ARG A 16 9.25 -39.56 58.81
N ARG A 17 9.86 -38.51 58.22
CA ARG A 17 11.02 -37.63 58.66
C ARG A 17 11.56 -36.94 57.39
N ASN A 18 12.00 -35.70 57.30
CA ASN A 18 12.09 -34.50 58.14
C ASN A 18 12.19 -33.31 57.17
N ASP A 19 11.59 -32.17 57.53
CA ASP A 19 11.75 -30.86 56.90
C ASP A 19 13.05 -30.21 57.44
N PRO A 20 13.75 -29.36 56.67
CA PRO A 20 13.74 -27.97 57.09
C PRO A 20 13.54 -26.97 55.94
N ARG A 21 12.59 -26.07 56.20
CA ARG A 21 12.24 -24.85 55.48
C ARG A 21 13.41 -23.87 55.41
N GLU A 22 13.69 -23.36 54.21
CA GLU A 22 14.10 -21.97 54.02
C GLU A 22 13.05 -21.23 53.17
N ARG A 23 12.62 -20.09 53.71
CA ARG A 23 11.63 -19.17 53.13
C ARG A 23 12.34 -18.21 52.18
N ILE A 24 11.89 -18.14 50.92
CA ILE A 24 12.08 -16.96 50.07
C ILE A 24 10.72 -16.51 49.53
N LYS A 25 10.46 -15.21 49.69
CA LYS A 25 9.16 -14.51 49.57
C LYS A 25 8.61 -14.48 48.13
N PRO A 26 7.27 -14.47 47.92
CA PRO A 26 6.69 -14.16 46.62
C PRO A 26 6.78 -12.64 46.35
N ARG A 27 7.35 -12.27 45.19
CA ARG A 27 7.38 -10.88 44.71
C ARG A 27 5.96 -10.39 44.40
N GLN A 28 5.67 -9.18 44.87
CA GLN A 28 4.40 -8.46 44.71
C GLN A 28 4.04 -8.26 43.24
N GLN A 29 2.81 -8.60 42.88
CA GLN A 29 2.14 -8.08 41.69
C GLN A 29 1.93 -6.57 41.86
N GLN A 30 2.72 -5.77 41.16
CA GLN A 30 2.50 -4.33 41.09
C GLN A 30 1.41 -4.06 40.06
N LYS A 31 0.26 -3.58 40.54
CA LYS A 31 -0.79 -2.98 39.70
C LYS A 31 -0.19 -1.79 38.96
N PHE A 32 -0.08 -1.88 37.65
CA PHE A 32 0.21 -0.71 36.81
C PHE A 32 -0.96 0.27 36.92
N ARG A 33 -0.68 1.47 37.42
CA ARG A 33 -1.59 2.62 37.38
C ARG A 33 -1.58 3.16 35.95
N ASN A 34 -2.76 3.28 35.36
CA ASN A 34 -3.02 4.01 34.12
C ASN A 34 -2.42 5.43 34.17
N THR A 35 -1.41 5.71 33.37
CA THR A 35 -0.92 7.07 33.08
C THR A 35 -1.37 7.49 31.68
N LEU A 36 -2.68 7.67 31.53
CA LEU A 36 -3.33 8.18 30.32
C LEU A 36 -3.68 9.68 30.47
N ARG A 37 -2.75 10.49 31.04
CA ARG A 37 -3.01 11.92 31.33
C ARG A 37 -1.86 12.91 31.09
N HIS A 38 -0.84 12.58 30.29
CA HIS A 38 0.21 13.55 29.95
C HIS A 38 0.36 13.88 28.45
N TRP A 39 -0.64 13.56 27.63
CA TRP A 39 -0.62 13.83 26.18
C TRP A 39 -1.80 14.70 25.72
N LEU A 40 -1.93 15.90 26.29
CA LEU A 40 -2.77 16.98 25.76
C LEU A 40 -1.97 18.29 25.84
N ILE A 41 -1.41 18.72 24.72
CA ILE A 41 -1.01 20.12 24.53
C ILE A 41 -2.27 20.87 24.10
N ASN A 42 -2.61 21.90 24.89
CA ASN A 42 -3.74 22.81 24.72
C ASN A 42 -3.78 23.43 23.31
N THR A 43 -4.87 23.18 22.58
CA THR A 43 -5.37 24.10 21.56
C THR A 43 -6.29 25.10 22.26
N GLN A 44 -5.86 26.36 22.39
CA GLN A 44 -6.73 27.46 22.79
C GLN A 44 -7.75 27.73 21.67
N THR A 45 -9.01 27.44 21.93
CA THR A 45 -10.15 28.08 21.28
C THR A 45 -10.65 29.18 22.20
N ASN A 46 -10.62 30.42 21.71
CA ASN A 46 -11.40 31.52 22.25
C ASN A 46 -12.88 31.17 22.10
N ASP A 47 -13.63 31.21 23.19
CA ASP A 47 -14.98 31.76 23.19
C ASP A 47 -15.33 32.29 24.57
N SER A 48 -15.95 33.45 24.53
CA SER A 48 -16.38 34.35 25.59
C SER A 48 -17.58 33.83 26.39
N ALA A 49 -17.58 34.07 27.70
CA ALA A 49 -18.62 34.83 28.44
C ALA A 49 -18.61 34.47 29.94
N GLU A 50 -18.59 35.53 30.78
CA GLU A 50 -19.33 35.71 32.05
C GLU A 50 -19.19 34.64 33.16
N GLU A 51 -18.97 34.92 34.45
CA GLU A 51 -18.96 36.13 35.25
C GLU A 51 -18.48 35.73 36.68
N ASN A 52 -17.99 36.72 37.43
CA ASN A 52 -17.98 36.83 38.89
C ASN A 52 -16.99 36.02 39.76
N GLY A 53 -16.12 36.78 40.44
CA GLY A 53 -16.10 36.74 41.92
C GLY A 53 -14.73 36.64 42.60
N GLU A 54 -14.17 37.82 42.94
CA GLU A 54 -13.52 38.16 44.23
C GLU A 54 -12.27 37.36 44.70
N SER A 55 -11.10 38.01 44.72
CA SER A 55 -10.40 38.56 45.93
C SER A 55 -9.56 37.48 46.65
N GLU A 56 -8.40 37.70 47.25
CA GLU A 56 -7.61 38.85 47.66
C GLU A 56 -6.21 38.34 48.06
N ASN A 57 -5.21 39.22 47.98
CA ASN A 57 -4.06 39.42 48.87
C ASN A 57 -2.88 38.41 49.03
N ASP A 58 -1.71 38.98 48.69
CA ASP A 58 -0.58 39.34 49.56
C ASP A 58 0.64 38.43 49.76
N GLY A 59 1.80 39.13 49.68
CA GLY A 59 2.98 38.96 50.53
C GLY A 59 4.10 38.13 49.91
N ASP A 60 5.05 38.69 49.14
CA ASP A 60 6.16 39.58 49.51
C ASP A 60 7.36 38.87 50.19
N ILE A 61 8.55 39.45 49.92
CA ILE A 61 9.80 39.44 50.70
C ILE A 61 11.00 38.62 50.14
N THR A 62 11.85 39.37 49.40
CA THR A 62 13.33 39.57 49.48
C THR A 62 14.29 38.36 49.40
N ASP A 63 15.56 38.48 49.01
CA ASP A 63 16.44 39.44 48.32
C ASP A 63 17.83 38.75 48.32
N ASP A 64 18.77 39.34 47.57
CA ASP A 64 20.22 39.32 47.70
C ASP A 64 21.08 38.21 47.07
N GLY A 65 22.04 38.69 46.27
CA GLY A 65 23.37 38.08 46.20
C GLY A 65 24.12 38.18 44.86
N ALA A 66 24.68 39.35 44.56
CA ALA A 66 25.46 39.69 43.37
C ALA A 66 26.85 39.01 43.21
N GLY A 67 27.42 39.09 41.98
CA GLY A 67 28.87 39.08 41.71
C GLY A 67 29.28 38.33 40.42
N GLN A 68 29.29 38.98 39.24
CA GLN A 68 30.48 39.49 38.49
C GLN A 68 31.58 38.43 38.22
N SER A 69 31.90 38.03 36.98
CA SER A 69 32.50 38.75 35.84
C SER A 69 33.91 38.19 35.56
N SER A 70 34.19 37.67 34.36
CA SER A 70 35.22 38.22 33.48
C SER A 70 35.42 37.38 32.22
N SER A 71 35.48 38.10 31.11
CA SER A 71 35.64 37.72 29.71
C SER A 71 37.08 37.36 29.33
N ALA A 72 37.25 36.57 28.26
CA ALA A 72 38.41 36.69 27.35
C ALA A 72 38.04 36.24 25.92
N GLN A 73 37.96 37.24 25.05
CA GLN A 73 38.14 37.25 23.58
C GLN A 73 39.60 36.88 23.23
N VAL A 74 40.08 36.47 22.04
CA VAL A 74 39.67 36.50 20.62
C VAL A 74 40.73 35.67 19.85
N LEU A 75 40.42 35.11 18.68
CA LEU A 75 41.22 35.24 17.43
C LEU A 75 40.59 34.47 16.25
N ASP A 76 40.27 35.25 15.20
CA ASP A 76 39.87 34.87 13.85
C ASP A 76 41.02 34.29 13.02
N SER A 77 40.70 33.43 12.04
CA SER A 77 41.26 33.53 10.68
C SER A 77 40.46 32.76 9.60
N HIS A 78 39.94 33.56 8.66
CA HIS A 78 39.82 33.37 7.20
C HIS A 78 39.24 32.09 6.55
N SER A 79 37.99 32.26 6.06
CA SER A 79 37.49 32.09 4.68
C SER A 79 38.19 31.15 3.69
N GLU A 80 37.44 30.19 3.16
CA GLU A 80 37.43 29.84 1.72
C GLU A 80 36.02 29.34 1.32
N ASP A 81 35.35 30.14 0.48
CA ASP A 81 34.13 29.79 -0.24
C ASP A 81 34.47 28.84 -1.39
N GLN A 82 33.85 27.65 -1.44
CA GLN A 82 33.64 26.94 -2.69
C GLN A 82 32.21 26.40 -2.75
N ALA A 83 31.48 26.92 -3.73
CA ALA A 83 30.16 26.48 -4.13
C ALA A 83 30.21 25.00 -4.57
N ALA A 84 29.39 24.17 -3.93
CA ALA A 84 29.10 22.83 -4.43
C ALA A 84 27.97 22.92 -5.46
N GLU A 85 28.34 22.71 -6.73
CA GLU A 85 27.42 22.48 -7.82
C GLU A 85 26.52 21.27 -7.52
N SER A 86 25.25 21.41 -7.88
CA SER A 86 24.24 20.38 -7.77
C SER A 86 24.52 19.26 -8.78
N ASP A 87 24.97 18.11 -8.31
CA ASP A 87 24.88 16.87 -9.08
C ASP A 87 23.41 16.44 -9.11
N MET A 88 22.83 16.47 -10.31
CA MET A 88 21.54 15.87 -10.59
C MET A 88 21.74 14.35 -10.72
N ASP A 89 21.16 13.59 -9.77
CA ASP A 89 21.07 12.14 -9.85
C ASP A 89 20.11 11.72 -11.00
N GLU A 90 20.66 11.49 -12.19
CA GLU A 90 20.10 10.56 -13.16
C GLU A 90 20.45 9.13 -12.75
N GLU A 91 19.63 8.51 -11.90
CA GLU A 91 19.56 7.03 -11.85
C GLU A 91 18.19 6.56 -11.35
N THR A 92 17.16 6.84 -12.13
CA THR A 92 15.84 6.20 -12.00
C THR A 92 15.57 5.25 -13.16
N GLN A 93 16.40 4.22 -13.31
CA GLN A 93 16.02 3.06 -14.13
C GLN A 93 15.22 2.07 -13.28
N LEU A 94 13.90 2.27 -13.27
CA LEU A 94 12.95 1.20 -12.97
C LEU A 94 13.04 0.17 -14.10
N LEU A 95 13.63 -0.99 -13.79
CA LEU A 95 13.99 -2.03 -14.74
C LEU A 95 12.75 -2.72 -15.34
N MET A 96 12.81 -2.90 -16.66
CA MET A 96 11.85 -3.60 -17.51
C MET A 96 11.97 -5.12 -17.35
N PRO A 97 10.89 -5.90 -17.55
CA PRO A 97 11.02 -7.30 -17.94
C PRO A 97 11.57 -7.38 -19.37
N GLN A 98 12.69 -8.05 -19.57
CA GLN A 98 13.12 -8.51 -20.90
C GLN A 98 12.25 -9.71 -21.28
N GLU A 99 11.66 -9.63 -22.46
CA GLU A 99 10.91 -10.70 -23.12
C GLU A 99 11.86 -11.88 -23.39
N LEU A 100 11.59 -13.02 -22.75
CA LEU A 100 12.13 -14.32 -23.16
C LEU A 100 11.11 -14.94 -24.14
N GLU A 101 11.26 -14.65 -25.42
CA GLU A 101 10.75 -15.54 -26.47
C GLU A 101 11.77 -16.67 -26.65
N GLY A 102 11.34 -17.89 -26.32
CA GLY A 102 12.06 -19.13 -26.57
C GLY A 102 11.13 -20.09 -27.29
N ASP A 103 11.47 -20.38 -28.53
CA ASP A 103 10.68 -21.06 -29.56
C ASP A 103 10.01 -22.38 -29.14
N ILE A 104 8.72 -22.49 -29.47
CA ILE A 104 8.01 -23.76 -29.59
C ILE A 104 8.27 -24.28 -31.02
N SER A 105 9.19 -25.23 -31.16
CA SER A 105 9.35 -25.99 -32.40
C SER A 105 8.19 -26.98 -32.56
N MET A 106 7.26 -26.69 -33.48
CA MET A 106 6.37 -27.71 -34.02
C MET A 106 7.06 -28.45 -35.17
N SER A 107 7.21 -29.75 -34.99
CA SER A 107 7.57 -30.71 -36.02
C SER A 107 6.52 -30.76 -37.14
N GLN A 108 6.92 -30.64 -38.40
CA GLN A 108 6.38 -31.47 -39.47
C GLN A 108 7.30 -31.50 -40.72
N ALA A 109 7.32 -32.69 -41.31
CA ALA A 109 8.23 -33.26 -42.30
C ALA A 109 8.33 -32.59 -43.68
N SER A 110 9.42 -32.96 -44.38
CA SER A 110 9.63 -33.06 -45.85
C SER A 110 9.67 -31.74 -46.63
N THR A 111 10.61 -31.45 -47.55
CA THR A 111 11.38 -32.29 -48.49
C THR A 111 12.53 -31.46 -49.09
N ASP A 112 13.71 -32.08 -49.23
CA ASP A 112 14.76 -31.99 -50.27
C ASP A 112 15.05 -30.76 -51.16
N MET A 113 16.36 -30.60 -51.39
CA MET A 113 17.13 -30.00 -52.52
C MET A 113 17.40 -28.48 -52.46
N ALA A 114 18.63 -28.03 -52.14
CA ALA A 114 19.93 -28.12 -52.84
C ALA A 114 20.21 -26.95 -53.82
N ASN A 115 21.41 -26.37 -53.60
CA ASN A 115 22.28 -25.60 -54.50
C ASN A 115 22.09 -24.08 -54.70
N GLY A 116 23.26 -23.41 -54.72
CA GLY A 116 23.49 -22.09 -55.33
C GLY A 116 24.19 -21.12 -54.37
N GLU A 117 25.45 -21.36 -54.01
CA GLU A 117 26.63 -20.68 -54.56
C GLU A 117 26.83 -19.21 -54.13
N ALA A 118 27.97 -19.00 -53.46
CA ALA A 118 28.52 -17.73 -53.05
C ALA A 118 29.28 -17.06 -54.21
N VAL A 119 29.19 -15.72 -54.30
CA VAL A 119 30.27 -14.89 -54.89
C VAL A 119 30.37 -13.57 -54.13
N GLN A 120 31.60 -13.29 -53.69
CA GLN A 120 32.08 -12.06 -53.08
C GLN A 120 32.14 -10.90 -54.10
N ASN A 121 32.01 -9.64 -53.67
CA ASN A 121 33.03 -8.61 -53.94
C ASN A 121 32.77 -7.25 -53.27
N HIS A 122 33.78 -6.84 -52.50
CA HIS A 122 34.45 -5.53 -52.38
C HIS A 122 33.74 -4.17 -52.60
N ASN A 123 33.83 -3.36 -51.52
CA ASN A 123 34.42 -2.01 -51.38
C ASN A 123 34.33 -1.00 -52.55
N HIS A 124 33.86 0.24 -52.29
CA HIS A 124 34.74 1.43 -52.08
C HIS A 124 33.98 2.75 -51.79
N ASP A 125 34.73 3.69 -51.19
CA ASP A 125 34.60 5.17 -51.12
C ASP A 125 33.61 5.79 -50.10
N GLY A 126 33.94 6.81 -49.29
CA GLY A 126 35.10 7.71 -49.26
C GLY A 126 34.66 9.19 -49.20
N LEU A 127 34.69 9.79 -47.99
CA LEU A 127 34.90 11.22 -47.61
C LEU A 127 34.41 12.37 -48.53
N ASP A 128 33.71 13.39 -48.00
CA ASP A 128 34.31 14.57 -47.36
C ASP A 128 33.29 15.64 -46.87
N LYS A 129 33.78 16.53 -45.99
CA LYS A 129 33.12 17.58 -45.20
C LYS A 129 32.77 18.87 -45.97
N GLY A 130 31.85 19.67 -45.40
CA GLY A 130 31.71 21.11 -45.69
C GLY A 130 30.71 21.82 -44.77
N ASP A 131 31.24 22.56 -43.78
CA ASP A 131 30.52 23.54 -42.95
C ASP A 131 30.21 24.82 -43.72
N VAL A 132 28.97 25.35 -43.63
CA VAL A 132 28.67 26.81 -43.65
C VAL A 132 27.31 27.05 -42.95
N SER A 133 27.31 27.86 -41.88
CA SER A 133 26.12 28.49 -41.27
C SER A 133 25.69 29.74 -42.05
N PRO A 134 24.44 30.20 -41.92
CA PRO A 134 24.29 31.42 -41.14
C PRO A 134 23.05 31.46 -40.23
N ALA A 135 23.19 32.21 -39.14
CA ALA A 135 22.19 32.51 -38.14
C ALA A 135 21.22 33.62 -38.59
N THR A 136 19.94 33.53 -38.18
CA THR A 136 19.17 34.69 -37.69
C THR A 136 17.93 34.25 -36.91
N SER A 137 17.86 34.74 -35.65
CA SER A 137 16.68 35.18 -34.87
C SER A 137 15.37 34.37 -34.88
N VAL A 138 14.91 33.92 -33.70
CA VAL A 138 14.00 34.65 -32.79
C VAL A 138 13.69 33.71 -31.62
N GLY A 139 14.04 34.13 -30.41
CA GLY A 139 13.69 33.40 -29.19
C GLY A 139 12.20 33.50 -28.90
N LEU A 140 11.52 32.35 -28.79
CA LEU A 140 10.22 32.26 -28.16
C LEU A 140 10.31 31.26 -27.00
N VAL A 141 10.08 31.78 -25.80
CA VAL A 141 10.15 31.09 -24.51
C VAL A 141 9.15 29.95 -24.48
N LYS A 142 9.65 28.72 -24.29
CA LYS A 142 8.85 27.52 -24.03
C LYS A 142 8.32 27.58 -22.58
N HIS A 143 7.03 27.85 -22.40
CA HIS A 143 6.35 27.49 -21.15
C HIS A 143 6.11 25.97 -21.15
N LYS A 144 6.90 25.24 -20.36
CA LYS A 144 6.59 23.88 -19.92
C LYS A 144 5.65 23.98 -18.71
N THR A 145 4.38 23.65 -18.89
CA THR A 145 3.44 23.41 -17.79
C THR A 145 3.88 22.15 -17.04
N LYS A 146 4.19 22.30 -15.74
CA LYS A 146 4.57 21.21 -14.84
C LYS A 146 3.32 20.65 -14.16
N ILE A 147 3.26 19.32 -14.04
CA ILE A 147 2.24 18.56 -13.30
C ILE A 147 2.54 18.68 -11.79
N THR A 148 2.41 19.89 -11.26
CA THR A 148 2.47 20.16 -9.81
C THR A 148 1.38 21.15 -9.37
N ASP A 149 0.64 21.76 -10.31
CA ASP A 149 -0.31 22.83 -10.00
C ASP A 149 -1.71 22.32 -9.61
N PHE A 150 -1.91 20.99 -9.50
CA PHE A 150 -3.19 20.40 -9.11
C PHE A 150 -3.29 20.03 -7.63
N PHE A 151 -2.25 20.29 -6.83
CA PHE A 151 -2.23 20.04 -5.38
C PHE A 151 -1.54 21.18 -4.63
N SER A 152 -2.13 22.37 -4.63
CA SER A 152 -1.76 23.41 -3.67
C SER A 152 -2.84 24.48 -3.52
N GLY A 153 -3.33 24.68 -2.29
CA GLY A 153 -3.94 25.94 -1.89
C GLY A 153 -5.00 25.85 -0.80
N ILE A 154 -4.59 25.86 0.48
CA ILE A 154 -5.12 26.83 1.46
C ILE A 154 -3.93 27.30 2.29
N SER A 155 -3.50 28.54 2.07
CA SER A 155 -2.54 29.25 2.93
C SER A 155 -3.24 30.48 3.49
N SER A 156 -3.41 30.52 4.81
CA SER A 156 -3.84 31.71 5.55
C SER A 156 -2.61 32.43 6.10
N SER A 157 -2.35 33.64 5.61
CA SER A 157 -1.46 34.59 6.28
C SER A 157 -1.99 36.00 6.11
N HIS A 158 -2.55 36.57 7.17
CA HIS A 158 -2.81 37.99 7.29
C HIS A 158 -1.61 38.68 7.96
N PRO A 159 -1.07 39.78 7.39
CA PRO A 159 -0.23 40.72 8.11
C PRO A 159 -1.06 41.85 8.74
N ALA A 160 -0.65 42.28 9.93
CA ALA A 160 -1.25 43.36 10.71
C ALA A 160 -0.73 44.74 10.27
N VAL A 161 -1.62 45.72 10.01
CA VAL A 161 -1.32 47.16 10.12
C VAL A 161 -2.56 48.00 10.52
N LYS A 162 -2.39 48.71 11.64
CA LYS A 162 -2.91 49.99 12.16
C LYS A 162 -4.23 50.63 11.66
N ARG A 163 -5.00 51.08 12.67
CA ARG A 163 -6.18 51.98 12.72
C ARG A 163 -6.18 53.19 11.78
N ALA A 164 -7.32 53.44 11.12
CA ALA A 164 -7.88 54.76 10.84
C ALA A 164 -9.41 54.68 10.60
N ARG A 165 -10.11 55.81 10.76
CA ARG A 165 -11.54 56.04 11.06
C ARG A 165 -12.58 55.72 9.95
N VAL A 166 -13.74 55.23 10.42
CA VAL A 166 -15.15 55.63 10.18
C VAL A 166 -15.54 56.20 8.80
N GLU A 167 -16.51 55.56 8.13
CA GLU A 167 -17.82 56.15 7.72
C GLU A 167 -18.82 55.06 7.28
N GLN A 168 -20.05 55.15 7.79
CA GLN A 168 -21.23 54.31 7.49
C GLN A 168 -21.94 54.80 6.21
N PHE A 169 -22.66 53.90 5.51
CA PHE A 169 -24.00 54.04 4.87
C PHE A 169 -24.19 53.02 3.71
N PRO A 170 -25.43 52.61 3.34
CA PRO A 170 -26.20 51.53 3.95
C PRO A 170 -26.48 50.35 3.00
N GLU A 171 -27.05 49.30 3.59
CA GLU A 171 -27.51 48.04 3.00
C GLU A 171 -28.33 48.19 1.71
N LYS A 172 -28.01 47.32 0.74
CA LYS A 172 -29.01 46.76 -0.18
C LYS A 172 -28.99 45.25 -0.02
N GLN A 173 -30.15 44.73 0.40
CA GLN A 173 -30.55 43.34 0.30
C GLN A 173 -30.49 42.93 -1.18
N ASP A 174 -29.56 42.05 -1.50
CA ASP A 174 -29.73 41.09 -2.60
C ASP A 174 -29.88 39.72 -1.93
N ASP A 175 -31.12 39.46 -1.48
CA ASP A 175 -31.61 38.10 -1.24
C ASP A 175 -31.73 37.42 -2.60
N ASP A 176 -30.64 36.76 -3.03
CA ASP A 176 -30.65 35.66 -4.00
C ASP A 176 -29.28 34.96 -3.97
N ASN A 177 -28.88 34.51 -2.78
CA ASN A 177 -27.91 33.43 -2.65
C ASN A 177 -28.69 32.13 -2.46
N ASP A 178 -29.25 31.61 -3.55
CA ASP A 178 -29.42 30.17 -3.70
C ASP A 178 -28.02 29.55 -3.61
N ILE A 179 -27.59 29.26 -2.38
CA ILE A 179 -26.48 28.35 -2.12
C ILE A 179 -26.98 26.98 -2.58
N ILE A 180 -26.87 26.71 -3.88
CA ILE A 180 -26.88 25.34 -4.38
C ILE A 180 -25.67 24.70 -3.72
N ALA A 181 -25.89 24.00 -2.61
CA ALA A 181 -24.88 23.20 -1.97
C ALA A 181 -24.23 22.34 -3.06
N GLU A 182 -22.95 22.58 -3.34
CA GLU A 182 -22.26 21.84 -4.39
C GLU A 182 -22.29 20.36 -4.04
N VAL A 183 -22.92 19.57 -4.91
CA VAL A 183 -23.12 18.14 -4.68
C VAL A 183 -21.75 17.43 -4.69
N SER A 184 -21.37 16.83 -3.55
CA SER A 184 -20.06 16.18 -3.35
C SER A 184 -19.98 14.74 -3.91
N TRP A 185 -21.11 14.16 -4.31
CA TRP A 185 -21.20 12.80 -4.85
C TRP A 185 -22.41 12.62 -5.77
N LEU A 186 -22.35 11.68 -6.71
CA LEU A 186 -23.42 11.39 -7.66
C LEU A 186 -23.74 9.89 -7.70
N GLY A 187 -24.93 9.55 -8.21
CA GLY A 187 -25.37 8.17 -8.41
C GLY A 187 -26.14 7.59 -7.22
N THR A 188 -25.89 6.32 -6.91
CA THR A 188 -26.53 5.63 -5.78
C THR A 188 -25.94 6.12 -4.45
N PRO A 189 -26.74 6.36 -3.40
CA PRO A 189 -26.22 6.66 -2.07
C PRO A 189 -25.26 5.58 -1.57
N ILE A 190 -24.12 5.97 -1.00
CA ILE A 190 -23.08 5.01 -0.57
C ILE A 190 -23.56 4.06 0.54
N THR A 191 -24.60 4.45 1.27
CA THR A 191 -25.25 3.66 2.33
C THR A 191 -26.09 2.50 1.78
N GLU A 192 -26.50 2.57 0.51
CA GLU A 192 -27.24 1.49 -0.16
C GLU A 192 -26.31 0.44 -0.80
N LEU A 193 -25.01 0.68 -0.80
CA LEU A 193 -24.01 -0.26 -1.29
C LEU A 193 -23.72 -1.32 -0.25
N LYS A 194 -23.59 -2.57 -0.72
CA LYS A 194 -23.36 -3.74 0.14
C LYS A 194 -21.99 -3.69 0.79
N ARG A 195 -21.91 -4.03 2.07
CA ARG A 195 -20.69 -4.04 2.89
C ARG A 195 -20.63 -5.31 3.74
N MET A 196 -19.41 -5.71 4.09
CA MET A 196 -19.13 -6.71 5.10
C MET A 196 -19.15 -6.03 6.49
N PRO A 197 -19.62 -6.73 7.53
CA PRO A 197 -20.07 -8.12 7.53
C PRO A 197 -21.51 -8.33 7.04
N GLU A 198 -22.30 -7.27 6.78
CA GLU A 198 -23.76 -7.34 6.62
C GLU A 198 -24.21 -8.18 5.41
N CYS A 199 -23.49 -8.10 4.29
CA CYS A 199 -23.77 -8.92 3.10
C CYS A 199 -23.06 -10.29 3.11
N GLY A 200 -22.18 -10.51 4.10
CA GLY A 200 -21.40 -11.72 4.26
C GLY A 200 -22.29 -12.94 4.45
N GLY A 201 -21.93 -14.03 3.77
CA GLY A 201 -22.54 -15.34 4.03
C GLY A 201 -21.92 -16.02 5.23
N TRP A 202 -22.50 -17.15 5.61
CA TRP A 202 -21.88 -18.02 6.61
C TRP A 202 -20.54 -18.55 6.09
N LEU A 203 -19.47 -18.40 6.87
CA LEU A 203 -18.18 -18.96 6.52
C LEU A 203 -18.13 -20.43 6.93
N CYS A 204 -17.67 -21.29 6.01
CA CYS A 204 -17.33 -22.66 6.37
C CYS A 204 -16.27 -22.66 7.50
N PRO A 205 -16.26 -23.68 8.38
CA PRO A 205 -15.21 -23.80 9.39
C PRO A 205 -13.82 -23.74 8.75
N LEU A 206 -12.94 -22.91 9.31
CA LEU A 206 -11.56 -22.77 8.84
C LEU A 206 -10.84 -24.11 9.00
N ARG A 207 -10.25 -24.60 7.91
CA ARG A 207 -9.52 -25.87 7.87
C ARG A 207 -8.34 -25.74 6.92
N ASP A 208 -7.27 -26.47 7.25
CA ASP A 208 -6.18 -26.72 6.31
C ASP A 208 -6.70 -27.66 5.21
N VAL A 209 -6.55 -27.24 3.96
CA VAL A 209 -6.97 -27.99 2.77
C VAL A 209 -5.74 -28.15 1.87
N PRO A 210 -5.21 -29.37 1.70
CA PRO A 210 -4.04 -29.62 0.86
C PRO A 210 -4.20 -28.98 -0.52
N ASP A 211 -3.12 -28.37 -1.00
CA ASP A 211 -3.02 -27.70 -2.30
C ASP A 211 -3.96 -26.52 -2.54
N GLN A 212 -4.85 -26.18 -1.59
CA GLN A 212 -5.80 -25.07 -1.72
C GLN A 212 -5.68 -24.01 -0.62
N HIS A 213 -5.51 -24.41 0.64
CA HIS A 213 -5.54 -23.50 1.78
C HIS A 213 -4.65 -23.99 2.92
N THR A 214 -3.49 -23.36 3.09
CA THR A 214 -2.61 -23.58 4.24
C THR A 214 -3.07 -22.78 5.46
N VAL A 215 -3.30 -23.44 6.60
CA VAL A 215 -3.71 -22.78 7.84
C VAL A 215 -2.64 -22.96 8.92
N MET A 216 -2.05 -21.87 9.38
CA MET A 216 -0.84 -21.87 10.23
C MET A 216 -1.13 -21.94 11.74
N ILE A 217 -2.38 -22.16 12.13
CA ILE A 217 -2.87 -22.09 13.51
C ILE A 217 -3.83 -23.24 13.82
N MET A 218 -3.96 -23.56 15.11
CA MET A 218 -4.87 -24.58 15.62
C MET A 218 -6.31 -24.05 15.65
N THR A 219 -7.11 -24.45 14.66
CA THR A 219 -8.47 -23.93 14.43
C THR A 219 -9.45 -24.29 15.54
N ASP A 220 -9.28 -25.44 16.22
CA ASP A 220 -10.13 -25.87 17.35
C ASP A 220 -10.02 -24.95 18.58
N SER A 221 -8.92 -24.21 18.70
CA SER A 221 -8.66 -23.28 19.81
C SER A 221 -9.06 -21.84 19.52
N LEU A 222 -9.47 -21.55 18.27
CA LEU A 222 -9.80 -20.22 17.80
C LEU A 222 -11.02 -19.67 18.53
N GLY A 223 -10.94 -18.42 19.00
CA GLY A 223 -12.05 -17.77 19.68
C GLY A 223 -11.81 -16.27 19.84
N ASN A 224 -12.89 -15.53 20.06
CA ASN A 224 -12.83 -14.07 20.17
C ASN A 224 -11.91 -13.62 21.31
N GLY A 225 -10.97 -12.72 20.99
CA GLY A 225 -9.98 -12.18 21.91
C GLY A 225 -8.92 -13.18 22.41
N ARG A 226 -8.93 -14.43 21.92
CA ARG A 226 -7.90 -15.42 22.25
C ARG A 226 -6.77 -15.35 21.25
N VAL A 227 -5.53 -15.34 21.73
CA VAL A 227 -4.35 -15.40 20.87
C VAL A 227 -4.31 -16.77 20.17
N PRO A 228 -4.26 -16.82 18.82
CA PRO A 228 -4.21 -18.08 18.08
C PRO A 228 -2.96 -18.88 18.42
N VAL A 229 -3.12 -20.19 18.59
CA VAL A 229 -2.01 -21.12 18.87
C VAL A 229 -1.43 -21.62 17.54
N PRO A 230 -0.09 -21.61 17.35
CA PRO A 230 0.54 -22.18 16.16
C PRO A 230 0.22 -23.67 15.98
N ASP A 231 0.06 -24.10 14.72
CA ASP A 231 -0.09 -25.51 14.35
C ASP A 231 0.83 -25.83 13.16
N PRO A 232 1.68 -26.88 13.24
CA PRO A 232 1.85 -27.81 14.38
C PRO A 232 2.49 -27.15 15.61
N ALA A 233 2.46 -27.80 16.77
CA ALA A 233 3.02 -27.24 18.01
C ALA A 233 4.57 -27.16 18.03
N GLN A 234 5.25 -27.96 17.19
CA GLN A 234 6.70 -27.97 17.06
C GLN A 234 7.11 -27.41 15.69
N PHE A 235 8.26 -26.76 15.63
CA PHE A 235 8.81 -26.23 14.39
C PHE A 235 9.13 -27.35 13.40
N CYS A 236 8.50 -27.29 12.23
CA CYS A 236 8.79 -28.13 11.08
C CYS A 236 9.58 -27.30 10.06
N ASP A 237 10.87 -27.61 9.93
CA ASP A 237 11.77 -26.91 9.00
C ASP A 237 11.65 -27.46 7.58
N THR A 238 11.67 -26.56 6.60
CA THR A 238 11.75 -26.88 5.17
C THR A 238 12.69 -25.90 4.50
N TRP A 239 13.56 -26.42 3.64
CA TRP A 239 14.52 -25.61 2.88
C TRP A 239 14.54 -26.08 1.42
N ASP A 240 13.50 -25.72 0.69
CA ASP A 240 13.29 -26.06 -0.71
C ASP A 240 12.99 -24.78 -1.54
N ASP A 241 12.53 -24.96 -2.77
CA ASP A 241 12.18 -23.89 -3.70
C ASP A 241 10.67 -23.58 -3.72
N VAL A 242 9.84 -24.26 -2.93
CA VAL A 242 8.38 -24.09 -2.87
C VAL A 242 7.90 -23.49 -1.55
N HIS A 243 8.76 -23.40 -0.53
CA HIS A 243 8.49 -22.76 0.75
C HIS A 243 9.41 -21.56 1.00
N VAL A 244 9.00 -20.71 1.94
CA VAL A 244 9.83 -19.63 2.46
C VAL A 244 11.04 -20.22 3.19
N LYS A 245 12.24 -19.79 2.81
CA LYS A 245 13.48 -20.09 3.52
C LYS A 245 13.58 -19.29 4.82
N MET A 246 13.14 -19.90 5.91
CA MET A 246 13.08 -19.25 7.23
C MET A 246 14.48 -18.91 7.78
N PRO A 247 14.66 -17.76 8.47
CA PRO A 247 15.94 -17.39 9.05
C PRO A 247 16.40 -18.35 10.16
N CYS A 248 15.45 -19.00 10.84
CA CYS A 248 15.67 -19.99 11.90
C CYS A 248 15.91 -21.43 11.41
N SER A 249 15.94 -21.66 10.08
CA SER A 249 16.25 -22.97 9.52
C SER A 249 17.66 -23.42 9.89
N SER A 250 17.81 -24.71 10.15
CA SER A 250 19.11 -25.36 10.33
C SER A 250 19.99 -25.30 9.07
N SER A 251 19.36 -25.16 7.90
CA SER A 251 20.02 -25.03 6.59
C SER A 251 20.52 -23.61 6.29
N ASN A 252 20.18 -22.62 7.12
CA ASN A 252 20.66 -21.25 6.98
C ASN A 252 22.10 -21.12 7.51
N LEU A 253 23.07 -21.51 6.69
CA LEU A 253 24.48 -21.57 7.05
C LEU A 253 25.29 -20.39 6.50
N PHE A 254 26.44 -20.11 7.09
CA PHE A 254 27.44 -19.18 6.57
C PHE A 254 28.87 -19.75 6.71
N PRO A 255 29.77 -19.47 5.75
CA PRO A 255 31.12 -20.01 5.76
C PRO A 255 32.01 -19.25 6.77
N VAL A 256 32.77 -19.99 7.58
CA VAL A 256 33.79 -19.46 8.50
C VAL A 256 35.05 -20.29 8.39
N GLU A 257 36.08 -19.73 7.75
CA GLU A 257 37.48 -20.19 7.61
C GLU A 257 37.71 -21.62 7.10
N ASP A 258 36.93 -22.63 7.50
CA ASP A 258 36.82 -23.99 6.93
C ASP A 258 35.52 -24.76 7.30
N GLU A 259 34.60 -24.17 8.08
CA GLU A 259 33.35 -24.80 8.53
C GLU A 259 32.10 -23.96 8.21
N ASN A 260 30.95 -24.63 8.02
CA ASN A 260 29.65 -23.98 7.91
C ASN A 260 29.00 -23.85 9.29
N LYS A 261 28.78 -22.62 9.75
CA LYS A 261 28.10 -22.34 11.03
C LYS A 261 26.66 -21.89 10.82
N SER A 262 25.81 -22.14 11.82
CA SER A 262 24.41 -21.70 11.82
C SER A 262 24.32 -20.18 11.88
N ARG A 263 23.73 -19.58 10.84
CA ARG A 263 23.46 -18.14 10.81
C ARG A 263 22.42 -17.74 11.84
N TRP A 264 21.48 -18.63 12.18
CA TRP A 264 20.48 -18.35 13.20
C TRP A 264 21.11 -18.19 14.59
N GLU A 265 22.09 -19.03 14.95
CA GLU A 265 22.83 -18.87 16.21
C GLU A 265 23.60 -17.54 16.25
N LEU A 266 24.21 -17.14 15.12
CA LEU A 266 24.85 -15.83 14.99
C LEU A 266 23.85 -14.68 15.15
N ILE A 267 22.66 -14.78 14.55
CA ILE A 267 21.59 -13.78 14.67
C ILE A 267 21.15 -13.67 16.13
N LYS A 268 20.85 -14.79 16.80
CA LYS A 268 20.48 -14.82 18.23
C LYS A 268 21.55 -14.19 19.12
N GLU A 269 22.80 -14.62 18.98
CA GLU A 269 23.91 -14.09 19.78
C GLU A 269 24.11 -12.58 19.54
N THR A 270 23.87 -12.11 18.32
CA THR A 270 24.09 -10.72 17.94
C THR A 270 22.95 -9.81 18.40
N LEU A 271 21.70 -10.22 18.21
CA LEU A 271 20.52 -9.42 18.57
C LEU A 271 20.23 -9.45 20.08
N ASN A 272 20.64 -10.49 20.82
CA ASN A 272 20.52 -10.53 22.28
C ASN A 272 21.53 -9.63 23.02
N LYS A 273 22.46 -8.98 22.30
CA LYS A 273 23.33 -7.96 22.90
C LYS A 273 22.57 -6.65 22.99
N ASP A 274 22.83 -5.88 24.03
CA ASP A 274 22.23 -4.56 24.21
C ASP A 274 22.59 -3.65 23.03
N ILE A 275 21.57 -3.13 22.35
CA ILE A 275 21.71 -2.18 21.24
C ILE A 275 21.20 -0.83 21.74
N THR A 276 22.13 0.06 22.06
CA THR A 276 21.83 1.34 22.73
C THR A 276 21.73 2.52 21.78
N ASN A 277 22.14 2.35 20.53
CA ASN A 277 22.23 3.44 19.56
C ASN A 277 22.12 2.93 18.10
N PRO A 278 21.80 3.81 17.13
CA PRO A 278 21.61 3.39 15.73
C PRO A 278 22.86 2.81 15.08
N LEU A 279 24.07 3.18 15.54
CA LEU A 279 25.31 2.63 15.01
C LEU A 279 25.52 1.18 15.44
N GLU A 280 25.15 0.84 16.68
CA GLU A 280 25.14 -0.55 17.16
C GLU A 280 24.13 -1.40 16.41
N LEU A 281 22.93 -0.88 16.12
CA LEU A 281 21.95 -1.59 15.30
C LEU A 281 22.51 -1.89 13.89
N LYS A 282 23.13 -0.90 13.25
CA LYS A 282 23.82 -1.09 11.97
C LYS A 282 24.87 -2.18 12.07
N LYS A 283 25.76 -2.12 13.08
CA LYS A 283 26.80 -3.13 13.29
C LYS A 283 26.21 -4.53 13.51
N ALA A 284 25.13 -4.64 14.27
CA ALA A 284 24.43 -5.89 14.53
C ALA A 284 23.90 -6.51 13.22
N ILE A 285 23.17 -5.73 12.41
CA ILE A 285 22.60 -6.20 11.13
C ILE A 285 23.70 -6.62 10.14
N LEU A 286 24.80 -5.85 10.08
CA LEU A 286 25.91 -6.16 9.18
C LEU A 286 26.71 -7.39 9.58
N LYS A 287 26.71 -7.78 10.87
CA LYS A 287 27.48 -8.94 11.37
C LYS A 287 27.03 -10.25 10.73
N TYR A 288 25.72 -10.46 10.52
CA TYR A 288 25.17 -11.62 9.81
C TYR A 288 24.88 -11.36 8.32
N SER A 289 25.24 -10.18 7.82
CA SER A 289 25.14 -9.78 6.42
C SER A 289 26.48 -9.25 5.83
N PRO A 290 27.62 -9.95 6.02
CA PRO A 290 28.94 -9.39 5.74
C PRO A 290 29.16 -9.09 4.25
N ALA A 291 28.53 -9.84 3.34
CA ALA A 291 28.60 -9.59 1.90
C ALA A 291 28.06 -8.21 1.47
N HIS A 292 27.29 -7.56 2.34
CA HIS A 292 26.62 -6.30 2.07
C HIS A 292 27.15 -5.12 2.90
N ALA A 293 28.15 -5.35 3.77
CA ALA A 293 28.64 -4.35 4.72
C ALA A 293 29.12 -3.04 4.08
N LYS A 294 29.62 -3.10 2.84
CA LYS A 294 30.07 -1.91 2.08
C LYS A 294 28.95 -1.20 1.31
N LYS A 295 27.78 -1.85 1.13
CA LYS A 295 26.70 -1.37 0.26
C LYS A 295 25.52 -0.80 1.04
N TRP A 296 25.26 -1.31 2.24
CA TRP A 296 24.07 -0.94 2.99
C TRP A 296 24.26 0.36 3.75
N ASP A 297 23.43 1.33 3.38
CA ASP A 297 23.32 2.62 4.02
C ASP A 297 22.21 2.61 5.09
N PHE A 298 22.47 3.32 6.19
CA PHE A 298 21.57 3.45 7.34
C PHE A 298 21.33 4.92 7.71
N THR A 299 21.63 5.85 6.79
CA THR A 299 21.51 7.30 7.01
C THR A 299 20.11 7.71 7.45
N ALA A 300 19.04 7.20 6.84
CA ALA A 300 17.67 7.57 7.19
C ALA A 300 17.30 7.11 8.60
N PHE A 301 17.70 5.90 8.99
CA PHE A 301 17.45 5.40 10.35
C PHE A 301 18.26 6.19 11.39
N HIS A 302 19.52 6.52 11.07
CA HIS A 302 20.34 7.37 11.93
C HIS A 302 19.72 8.76 12.13
N LEU A 303 19.25 9.40 11.04
CA LEU A 303 18.58 10.70 11.10
C LEU A 303 17.26 10.61 11.88
N TYR A 304 16.48 9.55 11.69
CA TYR A 304 15.27 9.30 12.46
C TYR A 304 15.55 9.29 13.97
N CYS A 305 16.53 8.49 14.40
CA CYS A 305 16.87 8.38 15.82
C CYS A 305 17.49 9.65 16.42
N THR A 306 18.30 10.39 15.67
CA THR A 306 19.14 11.48 16.23
C THR A 306 18.61 12.89 15.97
N LYS A 307 17.78 13.09 14.94
CA LYS A 307 17.29 14.41 14.51
C LYS A 307 15.78 14.55 14.57
N VAL A 308 15.04 13.44 14.54
CA VAL A 308 13.57 13.45 14.44
C VAL A 308 12.91 13.06 15.76
N LEU A 309 13.39 12.01 16.42
CA LEU A 309 12.88 11.63 17.73
C LEU A 309 13.32 12.63 18.80
N ALA A 310 12.40 12.95 19.71
CA ALA A 310 12.75 13.58 20.99
C ALA A 310 13.62 12.62 21.81
N HIS A 311 14.41 13.17 22.74
CA HIS A 311 15.39 12.40 23.52
C HIS A 311 14.76 11.21 24.25
N ASP A 312 13.66 11.45 24.94
CA ASP A 312 12.87 10.45 25.67
C ASP A 312 12.30 9.36 24.74
N ALA A 313 11.84 9.75 23.54
CA ALA A 313 11.34 8.81 22.54
C ALA A 313 12.47 7.96 21.92
N ALA A 314 13.66 8.52 21.75
CA ALA A 314 14.84 7.80 21.30
C ALA A 314 15.33 6.81 22.36
N GLU A 315 15.39 7.21 23.64
CA GLU A 315 15.68 6.31 24.76
C GLU A 315 14.66 5.16 24.80
N HIS A 316 13.36 5.46 24.77
CA HIS A 316 12.32 4.43 24.75
C HIS A 316 12.43 3.47 23.55
N LEU A 317 12.88 3.96 22.38
CA LEU A 317 13.11 3.11 21.22
C LEU A 317 14.16 2.04 21.52
N PHE A 318 15.30 2.41 22.11
CA PHE A 318 16.41 1.47 22.36
C PHE A 318 16.26 0.68 23.67
N ASP A 319 15.63 1.24 24.69
CA ASP A 319 15.51 0.61 26.01
C ASP A 319 14.30 -0.33 26.14
N SER A 320 13.28 -0.16 25.29
CA SER A 320 12.00 -0.88 25.39
C SER A 320 11.56 -1.49 24.06
N LEU A 321 11.28 -0.65 23.05
CA LEU A 321 10.67 -1.12 21.81
C LEU A 321 11.58 -2.06 21.01
N LEU A 322 12.84 -1.68 20.80
CA LEU A 322 13.78 -2.47 20.02
C LEU A 322 14.09 -3.83 20.70
N PRO A 323 14.33 -3.92 22.02
CA PRO A 323 14.38 -5.19 22.74
C PRO A 323 13.14 -6.05 22.54
N ASP A 324 11.93 -5.48 22.65
CA ASP A 324 10.69 -6.23 22.45
C ASP A 324 10.55 -6.75 21.02
N MET A 325 10.94 -5.95 20.02
CA MET A 325 11.01 -6.37 18.62
C MET A 325 12.02 -7.51 18.41
N VAL A 326 13.18 -7.46 19.08
CA VAL A 326 14.17 -8.54 19.05
C VAL A 326 13.56 -9.81 19.63
N GLN A 327 12.95 -9.75 20.81
CA GLN A 327 12.33 -10.93 21.43
C GLN A 327 11.25 -11.52 20.53
N LEU A 328 10.43 -10.69 19.90
CA LEU A 328 9.43 -11.16 18.95
C LEU A 328 10.07 -11.81 17.72
N ALA A 329 11.14 -11.24 17.15
CA ALA A 329 11.84 -11.82 16.01
C ALA A 329 12.47 -13.18 16.33
N LEU A 330 13.07 -13.33 17.52
CA LEU A 330 13.73 -14.57 17.95
C LEU A 330 12.76 -15.72 18.27
N ARG A 331 11.46 -15.42 18.44
CA ARG A 331 10.38 -16.43 18.58
C ARG A 331 9.93 -17.03 17.25
N ALA A 332 10.65 -16.80 16.14
CA ALA A 332 10.26 -17.29 14.81
C ALA A 332 9.97 -18.80 14.75
N SER A 333 10.82 -19.63 15.37
CA SER A 333 10.60 -21.08 15.44
C SER A 333 9.46 -21.49 16.38
N GLU A 334 9.07 -20.64 17.33
CA GLU A 334 7.95 -20.90 18.25
C GLU A 334 6.60 -20.50 17.64
N LEU A 335 6.59 -19.44 16.83
CA LEU A 335 5.37 -18.85 16.27
C LEU A 335 5.06 -19.35 14.86
N CYS A 336 6.06 -19.43 13.99
CA CYS A 336 5.90 -19.87 12.60
C CYS A 336 6.36 -21.32 12.46
N THR A 337 5.61 -22.23 13.10
CA THR A 337 5.98 -23.64 13.23
C THR A 337 5.73 -24.48 11.98
N LYS A 338 4.78 -24.09 11.14
CA LYS A 338 4.51 -24.72 9.83
C LYS A 338 5.33 -24.03 8.72
N PRO A 339 5.82 -24.78 7.71
CA PRO A 339 6.34 -24.19 6.48
C PRO A 339 5.34 -23.24 5.82
N ILE A 340 5.82 -22.05 5.41
CA ILE A 340 4.99 -21.09 4.67
C ILE A 340 5.19 -21.37 3.18
N PRO A 341 4.17 -21.82 2.43
CA PRO A 341 4.32 -22.06 1.01
C PRO A 341 4.49 -20.74 0.26
N LEU A 342 5.21 -20.79 -0.85
CA LEU A 342 5.29 -19.70 -1.80
C LEU A 342 4.05 -19.72 -2.70
N LEU A 343 3.35 -18.59 -2.76
CA LEU A 343 2.28 -18.34 -3.71
C LEU A 343 2.91 -18.02 -5.08
N LYS A 344 3.36 -19.07 -5.78
CA LYS A 344 3.98 -18.99 -7.11
C LYS A 344 2.96 -18.63 -8.18
N ARG A 345 3.46 -18.20 -9.33
CA ARG A 345 2.68 -17.94 -10.53
C ARG A 345 1.86 -19.16 -10.93
N ASP A 346 0.68 -18.90 -11.48
CA ASP A 346 -0.30 -19.86 -11.98
C ASP A 346 -0.89 -20.77 -10.87
N MET A 347 -0.69 -20.42 -9.60
CA MET A 347 -1.30 -21.10 -8.45
C MET A 347 -2.50 -20.31 -7.89
N SER A 348 -3.61 -21.01 -7.67
CA SER A 348 -4.71 -20.54 -6.83
C SER A 348 -4.59 -21.18 -5.45
N HIS A 349 -4.12 -20.43 -4.45
CA HIS A 349 -3.86 -20.95 -3.10
C HIS A 349 -4.01 -19.86 -2.03
N SER A 350 -4.46 -20.25 -0.84
CA SER A 350 -4.65 -19.37 0.32
C SER A 350 -3.70 -19.72 1.46
N ILE A 351 -3.23 -18.71 2.19
CA ILE A 351 -2.49 -18.86 3.44
C ILE A 351 -3.22 -18.06 4.51
N THR A 352 -3.65 -18.71 5.60
CA THR A 352 -4.18 -18.04 6.79
C THR A 352 -3.21 -18.17 7.95
N MET A 353 -2.82 -17.04 8.52
CA MET A 353 -1.89 -16.95 9.66
C MET A 353 -2.37 -15.93 10.69
N SER A 354 -1.88 -16.02 11.92
CA SER A 354 -2.20 -15.04 12.95
C SER A 354 -1.49 -13.71 12.73
N GLN A 355 -2.08 -12.62 13.22
CA GLN A 355 -1.43 -11.32 13.25
C GLN A 355 -0.10 -11.37 14.06
N GLU A 356 0.01 -12.21 15.10
CA GLU A 356 1.27 -12.39 15.86
C GLU A 356 2.36 -13.07 15.02
N GLN A 357 2.00 -14.07 14.19
CA GLN A 357 2.92 -14.67 13.22
C GLN A 357 3.40 -13.62 12.20
N VAL A 358 2.48 -12.80 11.67
CA VAL A 358 2.83 -11.70 10.76
C VAL A 358 3.78 -10.69 11.42
N ALA A 359 3.51 -10.28 12.66
CA ALA A 359 4.37 -9.38 13.43
C ALA A 359 5.78 -9.95 13.61
N CYS A 360 5.91 -11.24 13.95
CA CYS A 360 7.19 -11.94 14.05
C CYS A 360 7.97 -11.92 12.72
N LEU A 361 7.30 -12.18 11.60
CA LEU A 361 7.91 -12.14 10.28
C LEU A 361 8.35 -10.72 9.91
N LEU A 362 7.56 -9.69 10.22
CA LEU A 362 7.91 -8.30 9.94
C LEU A 362 9.04 -7.78 10.85
N THR A 363 9.15 -8.23 12.10
CA THR A 363 10.34 -7.93 12.92
C THR A 363 11.59 -8.57 12.33
N ASN A 364 11.48 -9.80 11.80
CA ASN A 364 12.58 -10.45 11.07
C ASN A 364 12.96 -9.68 9.79
N ALA A 365 11.97 -9.12 9.08
CA ALA A 365 12.18 -8.25 7.92
C ALA A 365 12.87 -6.93 8.28
N PHE A 366 12.49 -6.30 9.40
CA PHE A 366 13.12 -5.11 9.95
C PHE A 366 14.62 -5.34 10.23
N PHE A 367 14.95 -6.43 10.93
CA PHE A 367 16.32 -6.84 11.20
C PHE A 367 17.02 -7.48 9.99
N CYS A 368 16.39 -7.53 8.81
CA CYS A 368 16.97 -8.01 7.57
C CYS A 368 17.51 -9.46 7.65
N THR A 369 16.81 -10.35 8.35
CA THR A 369 17.30 -11.71 8.64
C THR A 369 16.99 -12.72 7.54
N PHE A 370 16.03 -12.45 6.64
CA PHE A 370 15.63 -13.41 5.62
C PHE A 370 16.77 -13.71 4.65
N PRO A 371 17.25 -14.96 4.57
CA PRO A 371 18.36 -15.35 3.72
C PRO A 371 17.95 -15.34 2.25
N ARG A 372 18.93 -15.19 1.34
CA ARG A 372 18.73 -15.16 -0.13
C ARG A 372 17.86 -14.01 -0.67
N ARG A 373 17.30 -13.15 0.19
CA ARG A 373 16.44 -12.01 -0.20
C ARG A 373 17.16 -10.67 -0.37
N SER A 374 18.47 -10.63 -0.14
CA SER A 374 19.29 -9.41 -0.18
C SER A 374 20.24 -9.35 -1.38
N SER A 375 20.22 -10.36 -2.25
CA SER A 375 21.01 -10.44 -3.48
C SER A 375 20.08 -10.79 -4.63
N ARG A 376 20.25 -10.15 -5.80
CA ARG A 376 19.58 -10.53 -7.07
C ARG A 376 20.12 -11.87 -7.63
N ARG A 377 20.17 -12.89 -6.79
CA ARG A 377 20.40 -14.28 -7.22
C ARG A 377 19.12 -14.76 -7.91
N THR A 378 19.27 -15.75 -8.77
CA THR A 378 18.20 -16.30 -9.63
C THR A 378 16.97 -16.80 -8.87
N GLU A 379 17.12 -17.27 -7.63
CA GLU A 379 16.04 -17.98 -6.91
C GLU A 379 14.82 -17.11 -6.56
N TYR A 380 15.01 -15.89 -6.07
CA TYR A 380 13.91 -14.99 -5.66
C TYR A 380 13.85 -13.72 -6.52
N SER A 381 14.35 -13.76 -7.75
CA SER A 381 14.38 -12.59 -8.66
C SER A 381 12.98 -12.10 -9.06
N ASN A 382 12.01 -13.00 -9.04
CA ASN A 382 10.58 -12.82 -9.30
C ASN A 382 9.76 -12.55 -8.02
N TYR A 383 10.39 -12.34 -6.87
CA TYR A 383 9.72 -11.95 -5.62
C TYR A 383 10.06 -10.50 -5.22
N PRO A 384 9.14 -9.78 -4.55
CA PRO A 384 9.45 -8.46 -4.03
C PRO A 384 10.51 -8.49 -2.91
N ASP A 385 11.14 -7.34 -2.65
CA ASP A 385 12.08 -7.17 -1.55
C ASP A 385 11.33 -7.23 -0.20
N ILE A 386 11.70 -8.16 0.70
CA ILE A 386 11.11 -8.25 2.04
C ILE A 386 11.97 -7.58 3.13
N ASN A 387 13.30 -7.66 3.06
CA ASN A 387 14.18 -7.06 4.07
C ASN A 387 14.15 -5.52 3.98
N PHE A 388 14.11 -4.85 5.14
CA PHE A 388 13.84 -3.41 5.23
C PHE A 388 15.06 -2.50 4.97
N VAL A 389 16.20 -3.06 4.55
CA VAL A 389 17.44 -2.31 4.37
C VAL A 389 17.27 -1.01 3.55
N LYS A 390 16.48 -1.04 2.48
CA LYS A 390 16.24 0.13 1.63
C LYS A 390 15.36 1.21 2.30
N LEU A 391 14.72 0.92 3.44
CA LEU A 391 14.07 1.96 4.26
C LEU A 391 15.08 2.77 5.07
N PHE A 392 16.25 2.20 5.34
CA PHE A 392 17.27 2.82 6.17
C PHE A 392 18.22 3.73 5.37
N GLU A 393 18.20 3.66 4.04
CA GLU A 393 19.10 4.39 3.15
C GLU A 393 18.65 5.84 2.86
N GLY A 394 19.62 6.70 2.57
CA GLY A 394 19.44 8.07 2.10
C GLY A 394 18.97 9.03 3.19
N SER A 395 18.67 10.26 2.79
CA SER A 395 18.22 11.34 3.68
C SER A 395 16.81 11.85 3.35
N ALA A 396 16.09 11.14 2.47
CA ALA A 396 14.79 11.58 1.99
C ALA A 396 13.75 11.62 3.12
N SER A 397 13.08 12.77 3.29
CA SER A 397 12.04 12.99 4.32
C SER A 397 10.95 11.91 4.32
N ARG A 398 10.56 11.43 3.14
CA ARG A 398 9.59 10.33 2.98
C ARG A 398 9.96 9.07 3.76
N LYS A 399 11.25 8.74 3.89
CA LYS A 399 11.73 7.55 4.64
C LYS A 399 11.46 7.72 6.14
N ILE A 400 11.60 8.94 6.66
CA ILE A 400 11.33 9.27 8.05
C ILE A 400 9.85 9.04 8.39
N GLU A 401 8.94 9.50 7.52
CA GLU A 401 7.50 9.31 7.72
C GLU A 401 7.08 7.83 7.60
N LYS A 402 7.73 7.07 6.73
CA LYS A 402 7.58 5.60 6.69
C LYS A 402 8.03 4.96 8.01
N LEU A 403 9.20 5.34 8.54
CA LEU A 403 9.71 4.83 9.80
C LEU A 403 8.76 5.14 10.95
N LYS A 404 8.26 6.39 11.07
CA LYS A 404 7.23 6.73 12.08
C LYS A 404 6.01 5.81 12.01
N THR A 405 5.52 5.55 10.81
CA THR A 405 4.33 4.72 10.58
C THR A 405 4.59 3.26 10.98
N LEU A 406 5.72 2.69 10.59
CA LEU A 406 6.10 1.31 10.94
C LEU A 406 6.42 1.15 12.44
N MET A 407 7.06 2.15 13.06
CA MET A 407 7.33 2.13 14.51
C MET A 407 6.03 2.17 15.33
N CYS A 408 5.00 2.87 14.84
CA CYS A 408 3.67 2.84 15.45
C CYS A 408 3.09 1.41 15.45
N TYR A 409 3.24 0.67 14.35
CA TYR A 409 2.81 -0.72 14.27
C TYR A 409 3.60 -1.63 15.21
N PHE A 410 4.94 -1.59 15.16
CA PHE A 410 5.77 -2.43 16.01
C PHE A 410 5.49 -2.19 17.49
N LYS A 411 5.35 -0.92 17.90
CA LYS A 411 4.96 -0.56 19.26
C LYS A 411 3.64 -1.19 19.66
N HIS A 412 2.62 -1.09 18.81
CA HIS A 412 1.31 -1.64 19.12
C HIS A 412 1.35 -3.16 19.32
N VAL A 413 1.97 -3.91 18.39
CA VAL A 413 1.95 -5.38 18.42
C VAL A 413 2.89 -5.98 19.48
N THR A 414 3.90 -5.23 19.94
CA THR A 414 4.74 -5.64 21.08
C THR A 414 4.10 -5.34 22.43
N GLU A 415 3.40 -4.21 22.57
CA GLU A 415 2.65 -3.86 23.79
C GLU A 415 1.39 -4.71 23.97
N GLN A 416 0.70 -5.02 22.87
CA GLN A 416 -0.55 -5.79 22.86
C GLN A 416 -0.48 -6.89 21.81
N ARG A 417 -0.47 -8.14 22.27
CA ARG A 417 -0.46 -9.29 21.35
C ARG A 417 -1.76 -9.33 20.55
N PRO A 418 -1.69 -9.26 19.20
CA PRO A 418 -2.87 -9.28 18.38
C PRO A 418 -3.49 -10.68 18.36
N SER A 419 -4.81 -10.75 18.35
CA SER A 419 -5.58 -12.00 18.48
C SER A 419 -6.30 -12.44 17.20
N GLY A 420 -6.15 -11.68 16.11
CA GLY A 420 -6.80 -11.99 14.85
C GLY A 420 -5.99 -12.84 13.89
N LEU A 421 -6.65 -13.16 12.77
CA LEU A 421 -6.05 -13.81 11.62
C LEU A 421 -6.03 -12.89 10.40
N VAL A 422 -5.12 -13.18 9.47
CA VAL A 422 -5.04 -12.58 8.14
C VAL A 422 -4.97 -13.71 7.12
N THR A 423 -5.72 -13.59 6.02
CA THR A 423 -5.70 -14.54 4.91
C THR A 423 -5.16 -13.88 3.65
N PHE A 424 -4.19 -14.51 3.00
CA PHE A 424 -3.62 -14.11 1.73
C PHE A 424 -4.00 -15.14 0.67
N THR A 425 -4.68 -14.73 -0.39
CA THR A 425 -5.16 -15.63 -1.44
C THR A 425 -4.63 -15.16 -2.77
N ARG A 426 -3.71 -15.92 -3.38
CA ARG A 426 -3.39 -15.77 -4.79
C ARG A 426 -4.50 -16.44 -5.58
N LYS A 427 -5.04 -15.74 -6.56
CA LYS A 427 -6.12 -16.22 -7.41
C LYS A 427 -5.73 -16.03 -8.87
N THR A 428 -5.97 -17.05 -9.67
CA THR A 428 -5.80 -17.04 -11.12
C THR A 428 -7.16 -17.19 -11.80
N LEU A 429 -7.34 -16.57 -12.97
CA LEU A 429 -8.49 -16.84 -13.84
C LEU A 429 -8.24 -18.11 -14.65
N ASP A 430 -9.05 -19.15 -14.40
CA ASP A 430 -8.94 -20.42 -15.12
C ASP A 430 -9.62 -20.37 -16.50
N ILE A 431 -10.64 -19.51 -16.65
CA ILE A 431 -11.48 -19.44 -17.86
C ILE A 431 -11.38 -18.05 -18.50
N PRO A 432 -10.97 -17.96 -19.78
CA PRO A 432 -10.97 -16.71 -20.52
C PRO A 432 -12.38 -16.14 -20.69
N ILE A 433 -12.53 -14.83 -20.55
CA ILE A 433 -13.82 -14.15 -20.64
C ILE A 433 -14.06 -13.67 -22.06
N HIS A 434 -15.21 -14.05 -22.63
CA HIS A 434 -15.62 -13.57 -23.95
C HIS A 434 -16.41 -12.27 -23.85
N TRP A 435 -15.72 -11.18 -23.49
CA TRP A 435 -16.30 -9.86 -23.23
C TRP A 435 -17.34 -9.40 -24.25
N LYS A 436 -17.05 -9.50 -25.55
CA LYS A 436 -17.96 -9.10 -26.65
C LYS A 436 -19.31 -9.83 -26.65
N ARG A 437 -19.38 -11.03 -26.07
CA ARG A 437 -20.60 -11.86 -26.02
C ARG A 437 -21.42 -11.61 -24.75
N SER A 438 -20.87 -10.92 -23.75
CA SER A 438 -21.55 -10.66 -22.49
C SER A 438 -22.82 -9.84 -22.72
N LYS A 439 -23.92 -10.30 -22.09
CA LYS A 439 -25.22 -9.63 -22.06
C LYS A 439 -25.48 -8.91 -20.73
N THR A 440 -24.49 -8.90 -19.84
CA THR A 440 -24.57 -8.26 -18.53
C THR A 440 -24.79 -6.76 -18.68
N LEU A 441 -25.62 -6.17 -17.81
CA LEU A 441 -25.83 -4.72 -17.74
C LEU A 441 -24.94 -4.13 -16.64
N LEU A 442 -24.66 -2.82 -16.72
CA LEU A 442 -23.90 -2.15 -15.66
C LEU A 442 -24.67 -2.20 -14.33
N THR A 443 -23.92 -2.39 -13.25
CA THR A 443 -24.41 -2.36 -11.86
C THR A 443 -24.48 -0.92 -11.34
N ARG A 444 -24.86 -0.73 -10.07
CA ARG A 444 -25.01 0.59 -9.46
C ARG A 444 -23.64 1.26 -9.29
N LEU A 445 -23.63 2.58 -9.40
CA LEU A 445 -22.44 3.42 -9.22
C LEU A 445 -22.73 4.49 -8.16
N HIS A 446 -21.89 4.52 -7.13
CA HIS A 446 -21.64 5.71 -6.32
C HIS A 446 -20.32 6.33 -6.79
N ILE A 447 -20.27 7.62 -7.05
CA ILE A 447 -19.03 8.31 -7.41
C ILE A 447 -18.90 9.63 -6.69
N THR A 448 -17.73 9.90 -6.13
CA THR A 448 -17.45 11.11 -5.33
C THR A 448 -16.04 11.61 -5.61
N PHE A 449 -15.83 12.93 -5.46
CA PHE A 449 -14.49 13.53 -5.46
C PHE A 449 -13.89 13.68 -4.06
N GLU A 450 -14.67 13.43 -3.01
CA GLU A 450 -14.21 13.45 -1.61
C GLU A 450 -14.01 12.03 -1.08
N GLY A 451 -13.37 11.90 0.08
CA GLY A 451 -13.17 10.62 0.74
C GLY A 451 -12.06 9.75 0.14
N THR A 452 -11.85 8.59 0.76
CA THR A 452 -10.82 7.62 0.37
C THR A 452 -11.33 6.19 0.41
N ILE A 453 -10.61 5.31 -0.30
CA ILE A 453 -10.96 3.88 -0.40
C ILE A 453 -10.93 3.22 0.98
N GLU A 454 -9.90 3.50 1.78
CA GLU A 454 -9.70 2.87 3.09
C GLU A 454 -10.67 3.37 4.17
N ALA A 455 -11.07 4.65 4.13
CA ALA A 455 -11.97 5.24 5.13
C ALA A 455 -13.45 5.03 4.78
N ASP A 456 -13.86 5.46 3.57
CA ASP A 456 -15.26 5.50 3.17
C ASP A 456 -15.73 4.18 2.52
N GLY A 457 -14.77 3.40 2.02
CA GLY A 457 -14.97 2.05 1.49
C GLY A 457 -14.96 0.94 2.55
N TYR A 458 -15.11 1.25 3.83
CA TYR A 458 -15.16 0.24 4.90
C TYR A 458 -16.16 -0.90 4.58
N GLY A 459 -15.75 -2.16 4.79
CA GLY A 459 -16.56 -3.34 4.48
C GLY A 459 -16.77 -3.62 2.99
N MET A 460 -16.30 -2.77 2.07
CA MET A 460 -16.29 -3.04 0.64
C MET A 460 -15.04 -3.84 0.24
N LEU A 461 -15.01 -4.36 -0.99
CA LEU A 461 -13.77 -4.86 -1.60
C LEU A 461 -12.92 -3.67 -2.03
N GLN A 462 -11.82 -3.43 -1.31
CA GLN A 462 -10.99 -2.24 -1.49
C GLN A 462 -9.85 -2.52 -2.46
N VAL A 463 -9.74 -1.71 -3.50
CA VAL A 463 -8.72 -1.92 -4.54
C VAL A 463 -7.40 -1.29 -4.13
N ASP A 464 -6.35 -2.10 -4.14
CA ASP A 464 -4.96 -1.67 -4.11
C ASP A 464 -4.45 -1.51 -5.55
N PHE A 465 -3.96 -0.31 -5.87
CA PHE A 465 -3.45 0.04 -7.20
C PHE A 465 -2.02 -0.47 -7.36
N ALA A 466 -1.92 -1.79 -7.40
CA ALA A 466 -0.70 -2.50 -7.13
C ALA A 466 0.37 -2.37 -8.22
N ASN A 467 1.61 -2.64 -7.83
CA ASN A 467 2.62 -3.14 -8.74
C ASN A 467 2.48 -4.67 -8.88
N ALA A 468 2.91 -5.23 -10.02
CA ALA A 468 2.96 -6.69 -10.18
C ALA A 468 3.80 -7.36 -9.06
N PHE A 469 4.85 -6.68 -8.60
CA PHE A 469 5.52 -6.98 -7.34
C PHE A 469 4.78 -6.30 -6.19
N VAL A 470 3.82 -7.00 -5.60
CA VAL A 470 2.90 -6.48 -4.57
C VAL A 470 3.60 -5.66 -3.48
N GLY A 471 2.97 -4.55 -3.08
CA GLY A 471 3.51 -3.54 -2.17
C GLY A 471 4.54 -2.60 -2.81
N GLY A 472 4.81 -2.73 -4.12
CA GLY A 472 5.64 -1.82 -4.90
C GLY A 472 6.95 -1.42 -4.20
N GLY A 473 7.11 -0.11 -4.01
CA GLY A 473 8.26 0.50 -3.35
C GLY A 473 8.10 0.69 -1.84
N VAL A 474 7.23 -0.06 -1.15
CA VAL A 474 6.92 0.16 0.27
C VAL A 474 8.17 0.07 1.14
N THR A 475 9.02 -0.93 0.91
CA THR A 475 10.30 -1.12 1.60
C THR A 475 11.44 -0.28 1.02
N SER A 476 11.15 0.62 0.08
CA SER A 476 12.12 1.54 -0.54
C SER A 476 11.54 2.95 -0.62
N SER A 477 11.42 3.57 -1.80
CA SER A 477 11.17 5.00 -1.98
C SER A 477 9.75 5.34 -2.44
N GLY A 478 8.97 4.35 -2.90
CA GLY A 478 7.58 4.54 -3.34
C GLY A 478 6.68 5.01 -2.19
N LEU A 479 5.78 5.96 -2.43
CA LEU A 479 4.87 6.48 -1.40
C LEU A 479 3.56 6.98 -2.02
N VAL A 480 3.03 6.22 -2.96
CA VAL A 480 1.73 6.47 -3.59
C VAL A 480 0.68 5.57 -2.95
N GLN A 481 -0.48 5.37 -3.59
CA GLN A 481 -1.63 4.68 -2.99
C GLN A 481 -1.29 3.29 -2.41
N GLU A 482 -0.60 2.43 -3.16
CA GLU A 482 -0.22 1.08 -2.71
C GLU A 482 0.70 1.15 -1.47
N GLU A 483 1.80 1.91 -1.53
CA GLU A 483 2.74 1.95 -0.41
C GLU A 483 2.14 2.62 0.83
N ILE A 484 1.31 3.65 0.66
CA ILE A 484 0.59 4.27 1.77
C ILE A 484 -0.29 3.22 2.45
N ARG A 485 -1.03 2.43 1.67
CA ARG A 485 -1.90 1.40 2.23
C ARG A 485 -1.12 0.33 2.99
N PHE A 486 0.01 -0.12 2.44
CA PHE A 486 0.90 -1.06 3.11
C PHE A 486 1.59 -0.48 4.35
N LEU A 487 1.72 0.84 4.49
CA LEU A 487 2.27 1.47 5.69
C LEU A 487 1.22 1.61 6.80
N ILE A 488 -0.02 1.96 6.47
CA ILE A 488 -1.07 2.11 7.49
C ILE A 488 -1.67 0.76 7.91
N ASN A 489 -1.59 -0.26 7.05
CA ASN A 489 -1.88 -1.67 7.35
C ASN A 489 -0.63 -2.55 7.15
N PRO A 490 0.41 -2.49 8.01
CA PRO A 490 1.71 -3.15 7.79
C PRO A 490 1.68 -4.65 7.59
N GLU A 491 0.63 -5.32 8.05
CA GLU A 491 0.42 -6.75 7.83
C GLU A 491 0.37 -7.11 6.33
N LEU A 492 0.03 -6.16 5.45
CA LEU A 492 0.14 -6.34 4.00
C LEU A 492 1.58 -6.59 3.53
N ILE A 493 2.59 -6.01 4.19
CA ILE A 493 4.00 -6.10 3.79
C ILE A 493 4.49 -7.55 3.80
N VAL A 494 3.95 -8.41 4.67
CA VAL A 494 4.37 -9.82 4.75
C VAL A 494 4.03 -10.59 3.49
N SER A 495 3.04 -10.16 2.69
CA SER A 495 2.73 -10.78 1.40
C SER A 495 3.94 -10.84 0.46
N ARG A 496 4.85 -9.87 0.55
CA ARG A 496 6.11 -9.79 -0.20
C ARG A 496 7.07 -10.94 0.11
N LEU A 497 6.90 -11.59 1.26
CA LEU A 497 7.73 -12.72 1.67
C LEU A 497 7.46 -13.94 0.79
N PHE A 498 6.20 -14.18 0.42
CA PHE A 498 5.76 -15.43 -0.21
C PHE A 498 4.97 -15.25 -1.51
N THR A 499 4.70 -14.03 -1.98
CA THR A 499 3.95 -13.81 -3.23
C THR A 499 4.91 -13.50 -4.38
N GLU A 500 4.93 -14.36 -5.39
CA GLU A 500 5.66 -14.11 -6.64
C GLU A 500 4.99 -12.96 -7.42
N ALA A 501 5.70 -12.28 -8.32
CA ALA A 501 5.13 -11.27 -9.20
C ALA A 501 3.84 -11.76 -9.88
N LEU A 502 2.82 -10.90 -9.91
CA LEU A 502 1.52 -11.21 -10.49
C LEU A 502 1.59 -11.23 -12.03
N GLY A 503 1.10 -12.31 -12.62
CA GLY A 503 0.82 -12.44 -14.05
C GLY A 503 -0.46 -11.72 -14.46
N HIS A 504 -0.74 -11.66 -15.76
CA HIS A 504 -1.86 -10.86 -16.29
C HIS A 504 -3.25 -11.31 -15.85
N GLN A 505 -3.40 -12.58 -15.48
CA GLN A 505 -4.67 -13.19 -15.09
C GLN A 505 -4.73 -13.50 -13.59
N GLU A 506 -3.87 -12.86 -12.81
CA GLU A 506 -3.73 -13.15 -11.38
C GLU A 506 -4.03 -11.93 -10.52
N CYS A 507 -4.48 -12.15 -9.29
CA CYS A 507 -4.56 -11.11 -8.27
C CYS A 507 -4.18 -11.68 -6.90
N LEU A 508 -3.91 -10.79 -5.95
CA LEU A 508 -3.74 -11.15 -4.55
C LEU A 508 -4.87 -10.52 -3.73
N ILE A 509 -5.63 -11.34 -3.02
CA ILE A 509 -6.70 -10.90 -2.12
C ILE A 509 -6.19 -11.08 -0.68
N ILE A 510 -6.23 -10.02 0.11
CA ILE A 510 -5.86 -10.04 1.52
C ILE A 510 -7.07 -9.67 2.37
N THR A 511 -7.45 -10.55 3.30
CA THR A 511 -8.57 -10.34 4.22
C THR A 511 -8.09 -10.37 5.66
N GLY A 512 -8.46 -9.36 6.44
CA GLY A 512 -8.23 -9.37 7.89
C GLY A 512 -7.17 -8.42 8.41
N THR A 513 -6.55 -7.61 7.53
CA THR A 513 -5.52 -6.68 7.97
C THR A 513 -6.10 -5.55 8.81
N GLU A 514 -5.33 -5.13 9.80
CA GLU A 514 -5.69 -4.06 10.73
C GLU A 514 -5.01 -2.74 10.36
N GLN A 515 -5.72 -1.62 10.53
CA GLN A 515 -5.14 -0.30 10.33
C GLN A 515 -4.54 0.23 11.65
N PHE A 516 -3.25 0.53 11.64
CA PHE A 516 -2.52 0.96 12.84
C PHE A 516 -2.19 2.45 12.86
N SER A 517 -2.24 3.12 11.71
CA SER A 517 -1.85 4.52 11.58
C SER A 517 -2.84 5.34 10.76
N LYS A 518 -2.97 6.61 11.14
CA LYS A 518 -3.59 7.67 10.34
C LYS A 518 -2.50 8.37 9.54
N TYR A 519 -2.88 9.08 8.49
CA TYR A 519 -1.95 9.86 7.68
C TYR A 519 -2.62 11.10 7.09
N LYS A 520 -1.79 12.00 6.56
CA LYS A 520 -2.20 13.11 5.70
C LYS A 520 -1.25 13.20 4.51
N GLY A 521 -1.70 13.87 3.45
CA GLY A 521 -0.89 14.09 2.25
C GLY A 521 -0.68 12.83 1.41
N TYR A 522 0.11 12.98 0.35
CA TYR A 522 0.35 11.94 -0.66
C TYR A 522 1.74 12.15 -1.29
N ASP A 523 2.44 11.06 -1.64
CA ASP A 523 3.81 11.06 -2.16
C ASP A 523 4.76 11.97 -1.37
N GLY A 524 5.27 13.06 -1.96
CA GLY A 524 6.22 13.97 -1.31
C GLY A 524 5.65 14.73 -0.10
N THR A 525 4.32 14.76 0.07
CA THR A 525 3.63 15.46 1.16
C THR A 525 3.09 14.52 2.23
N PHE A 526 3.30 13.21 2.09
CA PHE A 526 2.83 12.22 3.07
C PHE A 526 3.42 12.51 4.45
N GLN A 527 2.57 12.47 5.47
CA GLN A 527 2.92 12.62 6.87
C GLN A 527 2.17 11.61 7.73
N TRP A 528 2.87 10.99 8.67
CA TRP A 528 2.23 10.15 9.67
C TRP A 528 1.33 11.00 10.58
N GLY A 529 0.07 10.61 10.70
CA GLY A 529 -0.99 11.38 11.36
C GLY A 529 -1.36 10.90 12.77
N GLY A 530 -0.59 9.99 13.36
CA GLY A 530 -0.87 9.40 14.67
C GLY A 530 -1.32 7.94 14.59
N SER A 531 -1.41 7.29 15.76
CA SER A 531 -1.95 5.93 15.87
C SER A 531 -3.43 5.87 15.51
N HIS A 532 -3.85 4.77 14.90
CA HIS A 532 -5.24 4.44 14.63
C HIS A 532 -5.69 3.29 15.55
N GLN A 533 -6.93 3.34 16.03
CA GLN A 533 -7.55 2.25 16.75
C GLN A 533 -8.63 1.66 15.86
N ASP A 534 -8.37 0.48 15.30
CA ASP A 534 -9.26 -0.14 14.34
C ASP A 534 -10.47 -0.79 15.02
N THR A 535 -11.64 -0.21 14.78
CA THR A 535 -12.93 -0.67 15.31
C THR A 535 -13.65 -1.60 14.34
N THR A 536 -13.05 -1.94 13.20
CA THR A 536 -13.62 -2.86 12.22
C THR A 536 -13.98 -4.20 12.87
N PRO A 537 -15.22 -4.69 12.78
CA PRO A 537 -15.62 -6.00 13.30
C PRO A 537 -14.78 -7.11 12.68
N ARG A 538 -14.82 -8.27 13.35
CA ARG A 538 -14.16 -9.49 12.89
C ARG A 538 -15.19 -10.49 12.40
N ASP A 539 -14.83 -11.27 11.38
CA ASP A 539 -15.62 -12.39 10.89
C ASP A 539 -15.47 -13.64 11.77
N ASP A 540 -16.14 -14.74 11.41
CA ASP A 540 -16.11 -16.01 12.15
C ASP A 540 -14.69 -16.60 12.27
N TRP A 541 -13.79 -16.27 11.33
CA TRP A 541 -12.38 -16.67 11.35
C TRP A 541 -11.50 -15.68 12.13
N GLN A 542 -12.09 -14.72 12.85
CA GLN A 542 -11.39 -13.68 13.61
C GLN A 542 -10.55 -12.72 12.74
N ARG A 543 -10.87 -12.60 11.46
CA ARG A 543 -10.26 -11.64 10.54
C ARG A 543 -11.04 -10.34 10.58
N ARG A 544 -10.37 -9.18 10.60
CA ARG A 544 -11.06 -7.90 10.38
C ARG A 544 -11.88 -7.96 9.08
N CYS A 545 -13.08 -7.39 9.06
CA CYS A 545 -13.93 -7.26 7.88
C CYS A 545 -13.40 -6.21 6.87
N THR A 546 -12.09 -6.26 6.63
CA THR A 546 -11.33 -5.48 5.66
C THR A 546 -10.82 -6.45 4.61
N GLU A 547 -11.30 -6.32 3.38
CA GLU A 547 -10.86 -7.12 2.23
C GLU A 547 -10.21 -6.19 1.20
N ILE A 548 -8.95 -6.44 0.90
CA ILE A 548 -8.13 -5.66 -0.04
C ILE A 548 -7.75 -6.56 -1.20
N VAL A 549 -7.79 -6.04 -2.43
CA VAL A 549 -7.34 -6.76 -3.62
C VAL A 549 -6.29 -5.97 -4.37
N ALA A 550 -5.10 -6.58 -4.51
CA ALA A 550 -4.00 -6.06 -5.29
C ALA A 550 -4.17 -6.49 -6.76
N ILE A 551 -4.38 -5.51 -7.63
CA ILE A 551 -4.41 -5.67 -9.08
C ILE A 551 -3.47 -4.64 -9.73
N ASP A 552 -2.52 -5.11 -10.53
CA ASP A 552 -1.55 -4.26 -11.19
C ASP A 552 -2.05 -3.81 -12.57
N ALA A 553 -2.08 -2.50 -12.83
CA ALA A 553 -2.39 -1.95 -14.15
C ALA A 553 -1.16 -2.00 -15.07
N LEU A 554 -1.37 -1.99 -16.39
CA LEU A 554 -0.27 -1.79 -17.33
C LEU A 554 0.27 -0.36 -17.23
N ARG A 555 1.58 -0.22 -17.42
CA ARG A 555 2.25 1.07 -17.53
C ARG A 555 2.34 1.51 -18.98
N PHE A 556 1.69 2.62 -19.32
CA PHE A 556 1.69 3.18 -20.66
C PHE A 556 2.60 4.40 -20.76
N ARG A 557 3.67 4.28 -21.57
CA ARG A 557 4.52 5.43 -21.92
C ARG A 557 3.94 6.21 -23.11
N ASN A 558 3.22 5.52 -23.98
CA ASN A 558 2.47 6.10 -25.08
C ASN A 558 0.97 5.98 -24.78
N PHE A 559 0.31 7.13 -24.68
CA PHE A 559 -1.09 7.24 -24.32
C PHE A 559 -2.02 6.42 -25.23
N LEU A 560 -1.72 6.29 -26.52
CA LEU A 560 -2.60 5.56 -27.45
C LEU A 560 -2.54 4.05 -27.30
N GLU A 561 -1.51 3.50 -26.66
CA GLU A 561 -1.33 2.05 -26.56
C GLU A 561 -2.38 1.39 -25.67
N GLN A 562 -2.90 2.10 -24.67
CA GLN A 562 -3.92 1.57 -23.77
C GLN A 562 -5.24 1.24 -24.47
N PHE A 563 -5.48 1.83 -25.64
CA PHE A 563 -6.68 1.56 -26.44
C PHE A 563 -6.52 0.35 -27.36
N LYS A 564 -5.31 -0.23 -27.48
CA LYS A 564 -5.13 -1.46 -28.28
C LYS A 564 -6.02 -2.59 -27.71
N PRO A 565 -6.65 -3.42 -28.56
CA PRO A 565 -7.56 -4.48 -28.12
C PRO A 565 -7.00 -5.40 -27.03
N GLU A 566 -5.74 -5.81 -27.18
CA GLU A 566 -5.02 -6.67 -26.25
C GLU A 566 -4.85 -6.01 -24.88
N ASN A 567 -4.60 -4.70 -24.83
CA ASN A 567 -4.43 -3.96 -23.59
C ASN A 567 -5.77 -3.70 -22.90
N ILE A 568 -6.83 -3.39 -23.66
CA ILE A 568 -8.19 -3.28 -23.11
C ILE A 568 -8.62 -4.61 -22.48
N ASN A 569 -8.47 -5.73 -23.20
CA ASN A 569 -8.83 -7.05 -22.69
C ASN A 569 -8.00 -7.43 -21.46
N ARG A 570 -6.69 -7.17 -21.48
CA ARG A 570 -5.80 -7.43 -20.33
C ARG A 570 -6.30 -6.70 -19.08
N GLU A 571 -6.64 -5.42 -19.18
CA GLU A 571 -7.09 -4.64 -18.03
C GLU A 571 -8.49 -5.06 -17.54
N LEU A 572 -9.38 -5.47 -18.46
CA LEU A 572 -10.68 -6.06 -18.13
C LEU A 572 -10.50 -7.38 -17.36
N ASP A 573 -9.68 -8.30 -17.88
CA ASP A 573 -9.40 -9.59 -17.26
C ASP A 573 -8.77 -9.42 -15.88
N LYS A 574 -7.79 -8.52 -15.75
CA LYS A 574 -7.14 -8.20 -14.48
C LYS A 574 -8.13 -7.69 -13.43
N ALA A 575 -8.95 -6.71 -13.79
CA ALA A 575 -9.96 -6.15 -12.89
C ALA A 575 -11.00 -7.21 -12.49
N TYR A 576 -11.48 -7.99 -13.47
CA TYR A 576 -12.43 -9.07 -13.20
C TYR A 576 -11.83 -10.16 -12.29
N CYS A 577 -10.57 -10.54 -12.50
CA CYS A 577 -9.85 -11.46 -11.62
C CYS A 577 -9.93 -11.01 -10.16
N GLY A 578 -9.69 -9.72 -9.92
CA GLY A 578 -9.78 -9.11 -8.59
C GLY A 578 -11.20 -9.10 -8.02
N PHE A 579 -12.20 -8.80 -8.84
CA PHE A 579 -13.58 -8.55 -8.38
C PHE A 579 -14.42 -9.82 -8.24
N ALA A 580 -14.23 -10.78 -9.13
CA ALA A 580 -14.99 -12.03 -9.13
C ALA A 580 -14.65 -12.89 -7.90
N ARG A 581 -15.62 -13.67 -7.44
CA ARG A 581 -15.44 -14.75 -6.46
C ARG A 581 -15.90 -16.07 -7.09
N PRO A 582 -15.35 -17.23 -6.72
CA PRO A 582 -15.72 -18.51 -7.33
C PRO A 582 -17.23 -18.77 -7.29
N GLU A 583 -17.73 -19.43 -8.35
CA GLU A 583 -19.15 -19.81 -8.46
C GLU A 583 -19.60 -20.65 -7.25
N GLY A 584 -20.74 -20.29 -6.66
CA GLY A 584 -21.27 -20.94 -5.45
C GLY A 584 -21.00 -20.18 -4.14
N GLN A 585 -20.14 -19.16 -4.15
CA GLN A 585 -20.06 -18.18 -3.06
C GLN A 585 -21.13 -17.10 -3.28
N ASN A 586 -21.96 -16.86 -2.24
CA ASN A 586 -23.02 -15.85 -2.10
C ASN A 586 -23.23 -14.86 -3.26
N THR A 587 -24.45 -14.79 -3.80
CA THR A 587 -24.90 -13.74 -4.74
C THR A 587 -24.91 -12.33 -4.12
N ASN A 588 -24.57 -12.21 -2.84
CA ASN A 588 -24.61 -10.97 -2.07
C ASN A 588 -23.19 -10.42 -1.81
N LEU A 589 -22.46 -10.10 -2.88
CA LEU A 589 -21.11 -9.57 -2.80
C LEU A 589 -21.11 -8.09 -2.39
N ALA A 590 -20.13 -7.70 -1.56
CA ALA A 590 -19.90 -6.29 -1.22
C ALA A 590 -19.58 -5.47 -2.48
N ALA A 591 -19.85 -4.16 -2.45
CA ALA A 591 -19.43 -3.28 -3.53
C ALA A 591 -17.89 -3.23 -3.67
N VAL A 592 -17.40 -2.78 -4.82
CA VAL A 592 -15.98 -2.49 -5.06
C VAL A 592 -15.72 -1.03 -4.72
N ALA A 593 -14.83 -0.76 -3.76
CA ALA A 593 -14.31 0.57 -3.47
C ALA A 593 -13.00 0.78 -4.24
N THR A 594 -13.03 1.66 -5.25
CA THR A 594 -11.90 1.88 -6.17
C THR A 594 -11.79 3.35 -6.60
N GLY A 595 -10.90 3.66 -7.53
CA GLY A 595 -10.70 4.98 -8.10
C GLY A 595 -9.84 4.93 -9.35
N ASN A 596 -8.93 5.90 -9.47
CA ASN A 596 -8.09 6.14 -10.65
C ASN A 596 -6.94 5.11 -10.82
N TRP A 597 -7.29 3.82 -10.88
CA TRP A 597 -6.39 2.68 -11.01
C TRP A 597 -5.50 2.78 -12.26
N GLY A 598 -4.17 2.83 -12.05
CA GLY A 598 -3.19 2.90 -13.13
C GLY A 598 -3.06 4.25 -13.84
N CYS A 599 -3.72 5.31 -13.35
CA CYS A 599 -3.78 6.59 -14.06
C CYS A 599 -2.68 7.60 -13.67
N GLY A 600 -2.03 7.43 -12.53
CA GLY A 600 -0.94 8.29 -12.07
C GLY A 600 0.39 7.99 -12.77
N VAL A 601 1.35 7.45 -12.01
CA VAL A 601 2.71 7.10 -12.50
C VAL A 601 2.67 6.11 -13.68
N PHE A 602 1.56 5.39 -13.86
CA PHE A 602 1.37 4.38 -14.91
C PHE A 602 0.73 4.93 -16.20
N GLY A 603 0.28 6.20 -16.22
CA GLY A 603 -0.09 6.89 -17.45
C GLY A 603 -1.41 6.47 -18.10
N GLY A 604 -2.26 5.70 -17.41
CA GLY A 604 -3.59 5.33 -17.90
C GLY A 604 -4.57 6.52 -17.94
N ASP A 605 -5.50 6.47 -18.89
CA ASP A 605 -6.63 7.40 -19.01
C ASP A 605 -7.70 7.09 -17.96
N THR A 606 -8.09 8.09 -17.17
CA THR A 606 -9.05 7.93 -16.07
C THR A 606 -10.44 7.55 -16.53
N ARG A 607 -10.90 8.06 -17.68
CA ARG A 607 -12.25 7.77 -18.21
C ARG A 607 -12.31 6.35 -18.77
N LEU A 608 -11.29 5.91 -19.50
CA LEU A 608 -11.16 4.52 -19.96
C LEU A 608 -11.09 3.56 -18.77
N LYS A 609 -10.24 3.84 -17.78
CA LYS A 609 -10.05 2.97 -16.61
C LYS A 609 -11.29 2.91 -15.72
N ALA A 610 -12.04 4.01 -15.56
CA ALA A 610 -13.33 4.00 -14.88
C ALA A 610 -14.32 3.07 -15.61
N LEU A 611 -14.43 3.19 -16.94
CA LEU A 611 -15.32 2.33 -17.72
C LEU A 611 -14.91 0.86 -17.64
N ILE A 612 -13.62 0.53 -17.81
CA ILE A 612 -13.10 -0.85 -17.66
C ILE A 612 -13.48 -1.45 -16.31
N GLN A 613 -13.27 -0.71 -15.22
CA GLN A 613 -13.59 -1.19 -13.87
C GLN A 613 -15.09 -1.41 -13.69
N MET A 614 -15.95 -0.53 -14.21
CA MET A 614 -17.41 -0.71 -14.17
C MET A 614 -17.86 -1.94 -14.97
N LEU A 615 -17.24 -2.21 -16.12
CA LEU A 615 -17.54 -3.41 -16.94
C LEU A 615 -17.14 -4.69 -16.21
N ALA A 616 -15.93 -4.71 -15.64
CA ALA A 616 -15.43 -5.85 -14.89
C ALA A 616 -16.24 -6.11 -13.61
N ALA A 617 -16.62 -5.05 -12.89
CA ALA A 617 -17.46 -5.16 -11.69
C ALA A 617 -18.87 -5.65 -12.02
N ALA A 618 -19.45 -5.17 -13.13
CA ALA A 618 -20.74 -5.65 -13.61
C ALA A 618 -20.72 -7.15 -13.94
N GLU A 619 -19.71 -7.60 -14.68
CA GLU A 619 -19.52 -9.02 -15.00
C GLU A 619 -19.28 -9.88 -13.75
N ALA A 620 -18.62 -9.31 -12.74
CA ALA A 620 -18.42 -9.94 -11.43
C ALA A 620 -19.64 -9.85 -10.48
N GLY A 621 -20.73 -9.19 -10.90
CA GLY A 621 -21.95 -9.04 -10.09
C GLY A 621 -21.79 -8.10 -8.88
N ARG A 622 -20.94 -7.08 -8.97
CA ARG A 622 -20.68 -6.10 -7.90
C ARG A 622 -21.04 -4.68 -8.31
N ASP A 623 -21.59 -3.92 -7.38
CA ASP A 623 -21.73 -2.47 -7.48
C ASP A 623 -20.37 -1.77 -7.28
N VAL A 624 -20.27 -0.50 -7.66
CA VAL A 624 -19.01 0.29 -7.60
C VAL A 624 -19.18 1.54 -6.76
N ALA A 625 -18.27 1.76 -5.81
CA ALA A 625 -17.98 3.05 -5.19
C ALA A 625 -16.65 3.57 -5.76
N TYR A 626 -16.72 4.68 -6.51
CA TYR A 626 -15.57 5.25 -7.22
C TYR A 626 -15.15 6.59 -6.61
N PHE A 627 -13.90 6.68 -6.18
CA PHE A 627 -13.29 7.87 -5.59
C PHE A 627 -12.38 8.55 -6.61
N THR A 628 -12.67 9.80 -6.97
CA THR A 628 -11.90 10.57 -7.98
C THR A 628 -10.78 11.43 -7.38
N PHE A 629 -10.68 11.46 -6.05
CA PHE A 629 -9.59 12.12 -5.31
C PHE A 629 -9.42 13.62 -5.64
N GLY A 630 -10.49 14.39 -5.49
CA GLY A 630 -10.55 15.84 -5.74
C GLY A 630 -10.98 16.23 -7.14
N ASP A 631 -11.04 15.29 -8.10
CA ASP A 631 -11.44 15.59 -9.48
C ASP A 631 -12.97 15.58 -9.65
N LYS A 632 -13.59 16.73 -9.42
CA LYS A 632 -15.03 16.98 -9.60
C LYS A 632 -15.50 16.83 -11.05
N LYS A 633 -14.65 17.17 -12.02
CA LYS A 633 -14.98 17.06 -13.45
C LYS A 633 -15.05 15.59 -13.85
N LEU A 634 -14.07 14.78 -13.45
CA LEU A 634 -14.09 13.35 -13.68
C LEU A 634 -15.30 12.68 -13.02
N MET A 635 -15.66 13.07 -11.79
CA MET A 635 -16.85 12.56 -11.11
C MET A 635 -18.10 12.77 -11.97
N THR A 636 -18.28 13.99 -12.49
CA THR A 636 -19.44 14.36 -13.31
C THR A 636 -19.43 13.62 -14.64
N ASP A 637 -18.30 13.57 -15.34
CA ASP A 637 -18.17 12.93 -16.65
C ASP A 637 -18.45 11.42 -16.57
N VAL A 638 -17.89 10.74 -15.57
CA VAL A 638 -18.09 9.29 -15.37
C VAL A 638 -19.52 8.99 -14.96
N HIS A 639 -20.10 9.79 -14.06
CA HIS A 639 -21.51 9.65 -13.70
C HIS A 639 -22.44 9.80 -14.93
N ASN A 640 -22.24 10.85 -15.73
CA ASN A 640 -23.05 11.10 -16.92
C ASN A 640 -22.94 9.96 -17.93
N MET A 641 -21.73 9.44 -18.17
CA MET A 641 -21.52 8.29 -19.05
C MET A 641 -22.19 7.02 -18.51
N HIS A 642 -22.07 6.74 -17.22
CA HIS A 642 -22.75 5.60 -16.58
C HIS A 642 -24.28 5.71 -16.71
N SER A 643 -24.85 6.87 -16.39
CA SER A 643 -26.29 7.16 -16.52
C SER A 643 -26.77 7.02 -17.96
N PHE A 644 -26.02 7.55 -18.93
CA PHE A 644 -26.36 7.45 -20.35
C PHE A 644 -26.41 6.01 -20.85
N LEU A 645 -25.41 5.20 -20.49
CA LEU A 645 -25.29 3.80 -20.91
C LEU A 645 -26.32 2.90 -20.21
N THR A 646 -26.63 3.16 -18.94
CA THR A 646 -27.63 2.39 -18.17
C THR A 646 -29.05 2.66 -18.64
N GLN A 647 -29.43 3.93 -18.85
CA GLN A 647 -30.77 4.29 -19.33
C GLN A 647 -31.11 3.70 -20.71
N ARG A 648 -30.09 3.45 -21.54
CA ARG A 648 -30.24 2.86 -22.88
C ARG A 648 -30.09 1.33 -22.89
N ASN A 649 -29.92 0.70 -21.72
CA ASN A 649 -29.77 -0.76 -21.57
C ASN A 649 -28.66 -1.36 -22.45
N ILE A 650 -27.58 -0.61 -22.70
CA ILE A 650 -26.43 -1.13 -23.44
C ILE A 650 -25.81 -2.24 -22.59
N CYS A 651 -25.47 -3.40 -23.15
CA CYS A 651 -24.81 -4.48 -22.42
C CYS A 651 -23.28 -4.31 -22.35
N VAL A 652 -22.59 -5.14 -21.56
CA VAL A 652 -21.11 -5.11 -21.45
C VAL A 652 -20.47 -5.42 -22.80
N GLY A 653 -20.96 -6.41 -23.54
CA GLY A 653 -20.39 -6.78 -24.84
C GLY A 653 -20.49 -5.69 -25.91
N GLU A 654 -21.59 -4.94 -25.92
CA GLU A 654 -21.74 -3.77 -26.81
C GLU A 654 -20.77 -2.65 -26.44
N LYS A 655 -20.61 -2.33 -25.15
CA LYS A 655 -19.64 -1.32 -24.69
C LYS A 655 -18.20 -1.70 -25.07
N VAL A 656 -17.82 -2.96 -24.86
CA VAL A 656 -16.49 -3.45 -25.25
C VAL A 656 -16.31 -3.37 -26.77
N THR A 657 -17.35 -3.65 -27.55
CA THR A 657 -17.29 -3.49 -29.01
C THR A 657 -17.02 -2.03 -29.40
N ILE A 658 -17.74 -1.07 -28.79
CA ILE A 658 -17.53 0.36 -29.02
C ILE A 658 -16.11 0.80 -28.62
N LEU A 659 -15.57 0.29 -27.50
CA LEU A 659 -14.18 0.58 -27.09
C LEU A 659 -13.15 0.14 -28.14
N LEU A 660 -13.37 -1.01 -28.78
CA LEU A 660 -12.48 -1.54 -29.81
C LEU A 660 -12.65 -0.81 -31.15
N GLU A 661 -13.86 -0.35 -31.44
CA GLU A 661 -14.14 0.52 -32.59
C GLU A 661 -13.50 1.90 -32.43
N TYR A 662 -13.46 2.44 -31.22
CA TYR A 662 -12.74 3.69 -30.92
C TYR A 662 -11.26 3.59 -31.28
N PHE A 663 -10.61 2.47 -30.92
CA PHE A 663 -9.24 2.23 -31.33
C PHE A 663 -9.09 2.18 -32.86
N THR A 664 -9.95 1.39 -33.52
CA THR A 664 -9.83 1.16 -34.97
C THR A 664 -10.11 2.42 -35.78
N SER A 665 -11.06 3.25 -35.32
CA SER A 665 -11.56 4.42 -36.04
C SER A 665 -10.80 5.70 -35.71
N VAL A 666 -10.39 5.86 -34.44
CA VAL A 666 -9.79 7.10 -33.93
C VAL A 666 -8.31 6.90 -33.61
N CYS A 667 -7.96 5.96 -32.73
CA CYS A 667 -6.59 5.87 -32.21
C CYS A 667 -5.58 5.33 -33.22
N LYS A 668 -5.93 4.32 -34.02
CA LYS A 668 -5.02 3.62 -34.93
C LYS A 668 -4.44 4.52 -36.02
N ARG A 669 -5.22 5.53 -36.45
CA ARG A 669 -4.82 6.51 -37.48
C ARG A 669 -4.36 7.83 -36.87
N CYS A 670 -4.33 7.95 -35.55
CA CYS A 670 -3.95 9.16 -34.85
C CYS A 670 -2.43 9.36 -34.97
N VAL A 671 -2.04 10.53 -35.47
CA VAL A 671 -0.63 10.94 -35.63
C VAL A 671 -0.15 11.75 -34.42
N SER A 672 -1.08 12.39 -33.70
CA SER A 672 -0.83 13.14 -32.47
C SER A 672 -0.67 12.22 -31.26
N ARG A 673 -0.15 12.78 -30.15
CA ARG A 673 -0.02 12.06 -28.88
C ARG A 673 -1.37 11.73 -28.21
N GLN A 674 -2.41 12.47 -28.57
CA GLN A 674 -3.77 12.30 -28.08
C GLN A 674 -4.75 12.37 -29.26
N PRO A 675 -5.84 11.60 -29.22
CA PRO A 675 -6.86 11.62 -30.25
C PRO A 675 -7.67 12.92 -30.23
N ASP A 676 -8.06 13.41 -31.40
CA ASP A 676 -8.86 14.65 -31.54
C ASP A 676 -10.27 14.50 -30.94
N VAL A 677 -10.82 13.28 -30.99
CA VAL A 677 -12.12 12.93 -30.40
C VAL A 677 -11.87 12.14 -29.12
N SER A 678 -12.40 12.62 -28.00
CA SER A 678 -12.30 11.90 -26.72
C SER A 678 -13.11 10.60 -26.74
N LEU A 679 -12.73 9.64 -25.89
CA LEU A 679 -13.44 8.36 -25.78
C LEU A 679 -14.94 8.55 -25.48
N TYR A 680 -15.28 9.40 -24.51
CA TYR A 680 -16.67 9.60 -24.11
C TYR A 680 -17.48 10.30 -25.19
N SER A 681 -16.90 11.30 -25.87
CA SER A 681 -17.52 11.95 -27.03
C SER A 681 -17.82 10.93 -28.13
N PHE A 682 -16.89 10.03 -28.42
CA PHE A 682 -17.09 8.96 -29.40
C PHE A 682 -18.20 8.00 -28.98
N ILE A 683 -18.28 7.59 -27.71
CA ILE A 683 -19.34 6.70 -27.21
C ILE A 683 -20.72 7.35 -27.37
N TYR A 684 -20.87 8.64 -27.01
CA TYR A 684 -22.13 9.35 -27.20
C TYR A 684 -22.57 9.35 -28.67
N GLN A 685 -21.63 9.61 -29.59
CA GLN A 685 -21.90 9.62 -31.03
C GLN A 685 -22.30 8.24 -31.58
N GLN A 686 -21.66 7.17 -31.12
CA GLN A 686 -21.97 5.81 -31.59
C GLN A 686 -23.31 5.29 -31.07
N VAL A 687 -23.62 5.57 -29.80
CA VAL A 687 -24.86 5.07 -29.16
C VAL A 687 -26.07 5.94 -29.54
N ASP A 688 -25.87 7.23 -29.75
CA ASP A 688 -26.92 8.17 -30.14
C ASP A 688 -26.39 9.19 -31.17
N PRO A 689 -26.48 8.88 -32.48
CA PRO A 689 -25.98 9.74 -33.55
C PRO A 689 -26.59 11.14 -33.56
N SER A 690 -27.75 11.35 -32.91
CA SER A 690 -28.38 12.67 -32.80
C SER A 690 -27.57 13.63 -31.89
N LEU A 691 -26.74 13.10 -31.01
CA LEU A 691 -25.83 13.88 -30.16
C LEU A 691 -24.53 14.28 -30.86
N ALA A 692 -24.29 13.85 -32.11
CA ALA A 692 -23.08 14.17 -32.86
C ALA A 692 -22.92 15.66 -33.20
N SER A 693 -24.01 16.46 -33.10
CA SER A 693 -23.97 17.91 -33.29
C SER A 693 -23.77 18.72 -32.00
N TYR A 694 -23.71 18.07 -30.84
CA TYR A 694 -23.44 18.73 -29.56
C TYR A 694 -21.97 18.56 -29.19
N ASP A 695 -21.19 19.61 -29.43
CA ASP A 695 -19.79 19.65 -29.03
C ASP A 695 -19.71 19.79 -27.49
N PHE A 696 -19.61 18.65 -26.80
CA PHE A 696 -19.53 18.60 -25.33
C PHE A 696 -18.25 19.25 -24.76
N ASN A 697 -17.34 19.73 -25.60
CA ASN A 697 -16.15 20.46 -25.20
C ASN A 697 -16.39 21.95 -24.89
N THR A 698 -17.59 22.48 -25.14
CA THR A 698 -17.91 23.88 -24.85
C THR A 698 -19.30 24.04 -24.29
N HIS A 699 -19.47 23.94 -22.96
CA HIS A 699 -20.50 24.71 -22.27
C HIS A 699 -20.06 25.08 -20.87
N SER A 700 -19.42 26.26 -20.76
CA SER A 700 -19.75 27.15 -19.66
C SER A 700 -21.16 27.72 -19.89
N ALA A 701 -21.80 28.04 -18.77
CA ALA A 701 -23.19 28.47 -18.64
C ALA A 701 -23.73 29.35 -19.77
N ARG A 702 -24.94 29.02 -20.24
CA ARG A 702 -25.98 29.99 -20.63
C ARG A 702 -27.33 29.26 -20.73
N GLN A 703 -28.10 29.33 -19.66
CA GLN A 703 -29.53 29.04 -19.68
C GLN A 703 -30.21 29.97 -20.70
N ARG A 704 -30.96 29.39 -21.63
CA ARG A 704 -31.92 30.12 -22.47
C ARG A 704 -33.23 30.22 -21.70
N VAL A 705 -33.60 31.43 -21.30
CA VAL A 705 -34.96 31.79 -20.91
C VAL A 705 -35.80 31.91 -22.20
N PRO A 706 -36.98 31.27 -22.32
CA PRO A 706 -37.90 31.54 -23.42
C PRO A 706 -38.56 32.91 -23.22
N LYS A 707 -38.51 33.75 -24.24
CA LYS A 707 -39.37 34.92 -24.38
C LYS A 707 -40.58 34.53 -25.23
N ASP A 708 -41.78 34.67 -24.68
CA ASP A 708 -43.04 34.98 -25.36
C ASP A 708 -43.83 35.82 -24.34
N SER A 709 -44.18 37.10 -24.53
CA SER A 709 -44.96 37.79 -25.59
C SER A 709 -46.44 37.40 -25.59
N CYS A 710 -47.25 38.31 -25.01
CA CYS A 710 -48.72 38.33 -24.79
C CYS A 710 -49.26 37.62 -23.55
#